data_AF-A0A9D6RL10-F1
#
_entry.id   AF-A0A9D6RL10-F1
#
_cell.length_a   1.000
_cell.length_b   1.000
_cell.length_c   1.000
_cell.angle_alpha   90.00
_cell.angle_beta   90.00
_cell.angle_gamma   90.00
#
_symmetry.space_group_name_H-M   'P 1'
#
loop_
_entity.id
_entity.type
_entity.pdbx_description
1 polymer ?
#
loop_
_entity_poly.entity_id
_entity_poly.type
_entity_poly.pdbx_seq_one_letter_code
_entity_poly.pdbx_strand_id
1 'polypeptide(L)'
;MDPIRIIEWILFSAPLLGAAFWLRSRSPQRAAPRWGLLLGVGAAFGAALMLYHRQTAGEARAKEFKAKIQSVGRPGGFVTSDSCQSCHPSQYKSWHDSYHRTMTQYASPESIQADFDQVRLRLGSEEMRVWREGSEFWAELPDPEWKALKQGQPAPGPTPIVKRRIGLLTGSHHMQVFWIPSAAGNQQIIFPFSWLIEDRRWAPVHSTFLRDPTMPLAQHVWNGNCLKCHVTAGQPRADPALRKLDTRMGDLGISCEACHGPAEEHVRWEQNPLHRLGAGAADRSDARIVNPSKLPKERSAHVCGQCHGIKWIPAKERFNEEGFSFRPGQDLNISTPIVRPTHWREQAFLVEGMRQNPRLIDEHYWPDGMALVSGRDFSGTVESPCFQGGNMTCLSCHSMHSPVSSVNQMAQDRESNNACLQCHAALRGQEERHSHHRGGSAGNECYNCHMPHTTYGLLKAIRSHQISSPTVAASLDAGRPNACNLCHLDRSLEWTADQLKTWYGQPKPEIPAEHRGTAASIVWAVEGDAGQRALMAWHFGWEPAQAISRSDWMPPYLGLLMTDPYSAVRYISQRSLKRLPAFQAIAYDYLAAPADWTRARDEVHQRWKGAASKPNPNPLLMIPLEGGLDAARLEAMLARRNHRSMDLQE
;
A
#
# COMPACT_ATOMS: atom_id res chain seq x y z
N MET A 1 -1.47 -38.33 -33.51
CA MET A 1 -2.87 -37.92 -33.76
C MET A 1 -3.59 -37.93 -32.44
N ASP A 2 -4.24 -36.83 -32.09
CA ASP A 2 -4.99 -36.71 -30.85
C ASP A 2 -6.20 -37.68 -30.89
N PRO A 3 -6.35 -38.63 -29.93
CA PRO A 3 -7.49 -39.54 -29.89
C PRO A 3 -8.84 -38.80 -29.87
N ILE A 4 -8.87 -37.54 -29.43
CA ILE A 4 -10.06 -36.69 -29.43
C ILE A 4 -10.52 -36.36 -30.86
N ARG A 5 -9.59 -36.07 -31.78
CA ARG A 5 -9.94 -35.80 -33.19
C ARG A 5 -10.51 -37.02 -33.92
N ILE A 6 -10.18 -38.22 -33.46
CA ILE A 6 -10.71 -39.48 -34.01
C ILE A 6 -12.16 -39.67 -33.56
N ILE A 7 -12.47 -39.37 -32.29
CA ILE A 7 -13.84 -39.45 -31.75
C ILE A 7 -14.74 -38.38 -32.37
N GLU A 8 -14.25 -37.14 -32.53
CA GLU A 8 -14.98 -36.08 -33.23
C GLU A 8 -15.26 -36.47 -34.70
N TRP A 9 -14.27 -37.04 -35.39
CA TRP A 9 -14.46 -37.53 -36.76
C TRP A 9 -15.52 -38.63 -36.84
N ILE A 10 -15.49 -39.61 -35.94
CA ILE A 10 -16.47 -40.72 -35.92
C ILE A 10 -17.88 -40.21 -35.62
N LEU A 11 -18.03 -39.28 -34.66
CA LEU A 11 -19.33 -38.71 -34.29
C LEU A 11 -19.91 -37.79 -35.37
N PHE A 12 -19.08 -37.11 -36.16
CA PHE A 12 -19.54 -36.28 -37.30
C PHE A 12 -19.76 -37.07 -38.59
N SER A 13 -19.00 -38.15 -38.83
CA SER A 13 -19.08 -38.93 -40.08
C SER A 13 -20.12 -40.06 -40.03
N ALA A 14 -20.41 -40.63 -38.85
CA ALA A 14 -21.45 -41.67 -38.71
C ALA A 14 -22.87 -41.20 -39.10
N PRO A 15 -23.33 -39.96 -38.75
CA PRO A 15 -24.61 -39.44 -39.22
C PRO A 15 -24.66 -39.21 -40.73
N LEU A 16 -23.55 -38.78 -41.34
CA LEU A 16 -23.44 -38.56 -42.79
C LEU A 16 -23.49 -39.88 -43.58
N LEU A 17 -22.85 -40.93 -43.06
CA LEU A 17 -22.96 -42.30 -43.60
C LEU A 17 -24.37 -42.86 -43.44
N GLY A 18 -25.04 -42.59 -42.30
CA GLY A 18 -26.45 -42.93 -42.07
C GLY A 18 -27.40 -42.22 -43.06
N ALA A 19 -27.16 -40.94 -43.35
CA ALA A 19 -27.93 -40.17 -44.32
C ALA A 19 -27.71 -40.64 -45.78
N ALA A 20 -26.49 -41.04 -46.14
CA ALA A 20 -26.18 -41.62 -47.45
C ALA A 20 -26.87 -43.00 -47.65
N PHE A 21 -27.00 -43.78 -46.58
CA PHE A 21 -27.72 -45.05 -46.60
C PHE A 21 -29.26 -44.85 -46.68
N TRP A 22 -29.78 -43.80 -46.03
CA TRP A 22 -31.19 -43.39 -46.09
C TRP A 22 -31.64 -43.01 -47.50
N LEU A 23 -30.84 -42.22 -48.23
CA LEU A 23 -31.09 -41.83 -49.64
C LEU A 23 -31.13 -43.02 -50.61
N ARG A 24 -30.56 -44.17 -50.23
CA ARG A 24 -30.50 -45.40 -51.05
C ARG A 24 -31.62 -46.40 -50.74
N SER A 25 -32.43 -46.18 -49.71
CA SER A 25 -33.45 -47.13 -49.23
C SER A 25 -34.81 -46.93 -49.91
N ARG A 26 -35.43 -48.00 -50.41
CA ARG A 26 -36.64 -47.98 -51.28
C ARG A 26 -37.99 -47.76 -50.55
N SER A 27 -38.01 -47.30 -49.29
CA SER A 27 -39.28 -47.04 -48.57
C SER A 27 -39.15 -45.93 -47.50
N PRO A 28 -39.26 -44.64 -47.86
CA PRO A 28 -38.99 -43.53 -46.96
C PRO A 28 -40.05 -43.31 -45.86
N GLN A 29 -41.28 -43.78 -46.08
CA GLN A 29 -42.45 -43.35 -45.29
C GLN A 29 -42.67 -44.07 -43.95
N ARG A 30 -42.00 -45.21 -43.67
CA ARG A 30 -42.15 -45.94 -42.39
C ARG A 30 -40.94 -45.88 -41.46
N ALA A 31 -39.81 -45.33 -41.92
CA ALA A 31 -38.56 -45.26 -41.16
C ALA A 31 -38.19 -43.84 -40.66
N ALA A 32 -38.84 -42.79 -41.20
CA ALA A 32 -38.56 -41.39 -40.87
C ALA A 32 -38.57 -41.03 -39.36
N PRO A 33 -39.54 -41.45 -38.53
CA PRO A 33 -39.54 -41.09 -37.11
C PRO A 33 -38.44 -41.82 -36.32
N ARG A 34 -38.03 -43.02 -36.74
CA ARG A 34 -36.97 -43.80 -36.07
C ARG A 34 -35.58 -43.22 -36.31
N TRP A 35 -35.29 -42.75 -37.52
CA TRP A 35 -34.03 -42.10 -37.85
C TRP A 35 -33.92 -40.68 -37.27
N GLY A 36 -35.02 -39.93 -37.24
CA GLY A 36 -35.08 -38.64 -36.53
C GLY A 36 -34.78 -38.77 -35.03
N LEU A 37 -35.30 -39.83 -34.39
CA LEU A 37 -34.99 -40.16 -33.00
C LEU A 37 -33.50 -40.51 -32.80
N LEU A 38 -32.92 -41.35 -33.67
CA LEU A 38 -31.51 -41.72 -33.59
C LEU A 38 -30.57 -40.53 -33.79
N LEU A 39 -30.87 -39.64 -34.73
CA LEU A 39 -30.11 -38.41 -34.95
C LEU A 39 -30.27 -37.44 -33.77
N GLY A 40 -31.49 -37.32 -33.20
CA GLY A 40 -31.74 -36.52 -32.00
C GLY A 40 -30.99 -37.04 -30.77
N VAL A 41 -30.98 -38.36 -30.56
CA VAL A 41 -30.22 -39.01 -29.47
C VAL A 41 -28.72 -38.87 -29.69
N GLY A 42 -28.24 -39.03 -30.92
CA GLY A 42 -26.82 -38.82 -31.26
C GLY A 42 -26.36 -37.38 -31.05
N ALA A 43 -27.18 -36.40 -31.45
CA ALA A 43 -26.90 -34.98 -31.19
C ALA A 43 -26.94 -34.63 -29.70
N ALA A 44 -27.92 -35.15 -28.95
CA ALA A 44 -28.01 -34.96 -27.50
C ALA A 44 -26.84 -35.61 -26.76
N PHE A 45 -26.43 -36.82 -27.16
CA PHE A 45 -25.26 -37.49 -26.60
C PHE A 45 -23.96 -36.75 -26.93
N GLY A 46 -23.80 -36.28 -28.18
CA GLY A 46 -22.66 -35.45 -28.57
C GLY A 46 -22.59 -34.13 -27.79
N ALA A 47 -23.72 -33.45 -27.59
CA ALA A 47 -23.80 -32.24 -26.77
C ALA A 47 -23.47 -32.53 -25.29
N ALA A 48 -23.98 -33.63 -24.73
CA ALA A 48 -23.67 -34.06 -23.37
C ALA A 48 -22.18 -34.40 -23.20
N LEU A 49 -21.57 -35.11 -24.16
CA LEU A 49 -20.15 -35.43 -24.15
C LEU A 49 -19.28 -34.16 -24.24
N MET A 50 -19.68 -33.20 -25.09
CA MET A 50 -19.01 -31.91 -25.23
C MET A 50 -19.11 -31.08 -23.94
N LEU A 51 -20.27 -31.04 -23.29
CA LEU A 51 -20.47 -30.38 -22.00
C LEU A 51 -19.65 -31.04 -20.89
N TYR A 52 -19.66 -32.37 -20.82
CA TYR A 52 -18.86 -33.15 -19.87
C TYR A 52 -17.35 -32.90 -20.06
N HIS A 53 -16.87 -32.89 -21.31
CA HIS A 53 -15.47 -32.60 -21.61
C HIS A 53 -15.10 -31.14 -21.28
N ARG A 54 -15.99 -30.18 -21.57
CA ARG A 54 -15.77 -28.78 -21.19
C ARG A 54 -15.71 -28.61 -19.67
N GLN A 55 -16.58 -29.28 -18.94
CA GLN A 55 -16.60 -29.25 -17.47
C GLN A 55 -15.32 -29.86 -16.90
N THR A 56 -14.94 -31.07 -17.32
CA THR A 56 -13.74 -31.75 -16.82
C THR A 56 -12.45 -31.01 -17.18
N ALA A 57 -12.35 -30.42 -18.38
CA ALA A 57 -11.23 -29.55 -18.73
C ALA A 57 -11.18 -28.27 -17.86
N GLY A 58 -12.34 -27.70 -17.53
CA GLY A 58 -12.46 -26.57 -16.60
C GLY A 58 -11.99 -26.93 -15.19
N GLU A 59 -12.43 -28.07 -14.66
CA GLU A 59 -12.02 -28.58 -13.34
C GLU A 59 -10.51 -28.86 -13.29
N ALA A 60 -9.94 -29.46 -14.34
CA ALA A 60 -8.50 -29.70 -14.44
C ALA A 60 -7.70 -28.38 -14.45
N ARG A 61 -8.14 -27.39 -15.25
CA ARG A 61 -7.51 -26.05 -15.30
C ARG A 61 -7.60 -25.33 -13.96
N ALA A 62 -8.75 -25.42 -13.29
CA ALA A 62 -8.94 -24.84 -11.95
C ALA A 62 -8.04 -25.51 -10.90
N LYS A 63 -7.91 -26.85 -10.95
CA LYS A 63 -7.01 -27.60 -10.07
C LYS A 63 -5.53 -27.24 -10.30
N GLU A 64 -5.12 -27.14 -11.57
CA GLU A 64 -3.76 -26.72 -11.93
C GLU A 64 -3.47 -25.30 -11.44
N PHE A 65 -4.40 -24.36 -11.65
CA PHE A 65 -4.25 -23.00 -11.18
C PHE A 65 -4.21 -22.91 -9.64
N LYS A 66 -5.04 -23.69 -8.94
CA LYS A 66 -5.03 -23.76 -7.48
C LYS A 66 -3.67 -24.23 -6.93
N ALA A 67 -2.96 -25.10 -7.65
CA ALA A 67 -1.61 -25.52 -7.27
C ALA A 67 -0.54 -24.45 -7.52
N LYS A 68 -0.85 -23.43 -8.33
CA LYS A 68 0.05 -22.29 -8.64
C LYS A 68 -0.13 -21.10 -7.71
N ILE A 69 -1.13 -21.14 -6.81
CA ILE A 69 -1.34 -20.15 -5.74
C ILE A 69 -1.10 -20.80 -4.38
N GLN A 70 -1.05 -19.97 -3.33
CA GLN A 70 -0.65 -20.38 -1.99
C GLN A 70 -1.66 -21.35 -1.37
N SER A 71 -1.17 -22.41 -0.74
CA SER A 71 -2.02 -23.34 0.00
C SER A 71 -2.22 -22.87 1.44
N VAL A 72 -3.49 -22.75 1.84
CA VAL A 72 -3.89 -22.64 3.25
C VAL A 72 -3.75 -24.01 3.91
N GLY A 73 -2.78 -24.15 4.81
CA GLY A 73 -2.26 -25.46 5.24
C GLY A 73 -2.28 -25.74 6.74
N ARG A 74 -2.93 -24.89 7.55
CA ARG A 74 -2.90 -24.96 9.03
C ARG A 74 -1.51 -25.17 9.65
N PRO A 75 -0.42 -24.55 9.15
CA PRO A 75 0.91 -24.80 9.69
C PRO A 75 0.98 -24.35 11.16
N GLY A 76 1.43 -25.21 12.06
CA GLY A 76 1.68 -24.83 13.46
C GLY A 76 0.45 -24.46 14.28
N GLY A 77 -0.70 -25.10 14.02
CA GLY A 77 -1.93 -24.93 14.82
C GLY A 77 -2.82 -23.74 14.44
N PHE A 78 -2.65 -23.20 13.23
CA PHE A 78 -3.49 -22.13 12.70
C PHE A 78 -4.75 -22.72 12.04
N VAL A 79 -5.93 -22.14 12.26
CA VAL A 79 -7.22 -22.72 11.81
C VAL A 79 -8.07 -21.81 10.90
N THR A 80 -7.53 -20.66 10.47
CA THR A 80 -8.17 -19.61 9.65
C THR A 80 -9.26 -18.83 10.38
N SER A 81 -9.54 -17.62 9.89
CA SER A 81 -10.54 -16.71 10.47
C SER A 81 -11.97 -17.26 10.43
N ASP A 82 -12.28 -18.15 9.48
CA ASP A 82 -13.61 -18.77 9.36
C ASP A 82 -13.99 -19.59 10.59
N SER A 83 -12.99 -20.19 11.26
CA SER A 83 -13.21 -20.95 12.50
C SER A 83 -13.70 -20.06 13.67
N CYS A 84 -13.49 -18.75 13.59
CA CYS A 84 -13.85 -17.81 14.65
C CYS A 84 -15.30 -17.31 14.54
N GLN A 85 -15.90 -17.31 13.34
CA GLN A 85 -17.14 -16.61 13.04
C GLN A 85 -18.33 -17.09 13.89
N SER A 86 -18.47 -18.39 14.10
CA SER A 86 -19.64 -18.95 14.81
C SER A 86 -19.68 -18.57 16.29
N CYS A 87 -18.52 -18.38 16.92
CA CYS A 87 -18.39 -18.03 18.33
C CYS A 87 -18.24 -16.50 18.54
N HIS A 88 -17.64 -15.80 17.57
CA HIS A 88 -17.34 -14.37 17.63
C HIS A 88 -17.93 -13.58 16.44
N PRO A 89 -19.26 -13.61 16.23
CA PRO A 89 -19.87 -13.03 15.04
C PRO A 89 -19.69 -11.51 14.93
N SER A 90 -19.67 -10.78 16.06
CA SER A 90 -19.49 -9.33 16.05
C SER A 90 -18.05 -8.92 15.73
N GLN A 91 -17.05 -9.58 16.33
CA GLN A 91 -15.64 -9.35 16.04
C GLN A 91 -15.29 -9.75 14.61
N TYR A 92 -15.83 -10.88 14.13
CA TYR A 92 -15.66 -11.30 12.74
C TYR A 92 -16.22 -10.26 11.78
N LYS A 93 -17.44 -9.75 12.03
CA LYS A 93 -18.03 -8.71 11.19
C LYS A 93 -17.15 -7.45 11.16
N SER A 94 -16.74 -6.92 12.32
CA SER A 94 -15.94 -5.69 12.36
C SER A 94 -14.57 -5.87 11.70
N TRP A 95 -13.94 -7.05 11.85
CA TRP A 95 -12.72 -7.38 11.14
C TRP A 95 -12.94 -7.49 9.62
N HIS A 96 -14.03 -8.13 9.20
CA HIS A 96 -14.33 -8.33 7.79
C HIS A 96 -14.55 -7.00 7.04
N ASP A 97 -15.13 -6.01 7.72
CA ASP A 97 -15.35 -4.66 7.19
C ASP A 97 -14.06 -3.81 7.17
N SER A 98 -12.96 -4.28 7.77
CA SER A 98 -11.71 -3.52 7.90
C SER A 98 -10.77 -3.70 6.70
N TYR A 99 -9.85 -2.73 6.52
CA TYR A 99 -8.82 -2.85 5.49
C TYR A 99 -7.75 -3.91 5.80
N HIS A 100 -7.56 -4.29 7.07
CA HIS A 100 -6.70 -5.40 7.47
C HIS A 100 -7.07 -6.69 6.74
N ARG A 101 -8.37 -7.05 6.70
CA ARG A 101 -8.83 -8.25 5.96
C ARG A 101 -8.42 -8.18 4.49
N THR A 102 -8.57 -7.02 3.86
CA THR A 102 -8.38 -6.86 2.40
C THR A 102 -6.93 -6.77 1.94
N MET A 103 -5.95 -6.76 2.84
CA MET A 103 -4.57 -6.40 2.49
C MET A 103 -3.94 -7.31 1.43
N THR A 104 -4.19 -8.62 1.47
CA THR A 104 -3.91 -9.53 0.35
C THR A 104 -5.08 -10.48 0.17
N GLN A 105 -5.53 -10.63 -1.07
CA GLN A 105 -6.70 -11.42 -1.43
C GLN A 105 -6.41 -12.25 -2.69
N TYR A 106 -7.12 -13.35 -2.86
CA TYR A 106 -7.19 -14.02 -4.15
C TYR A 106 -7.88 -13.11 -5.17
N ALA A 107 -7.43 -13.17 -6.42
CA ALA A 107 -8.08 -12.45 -7.52
C ALA A 107 -9.46 -13.04 -7.82
N SER A 108 -10.51 -12.26 -7.59
CA SER A 108 -11.90 -12.63 -7.85
C SER A 108 -12.75 -11.39 -8.17
N PRO A 109 -13.98 -11.57 -8.70
CA PRO A 109 -14.90 -10.45 -8.95
C PRO A 109 -15.22 -9.60 -7.72
N GLU A 110 -15.14 -10.18 -6.53
CA GLU A 110 -15.43 -9.50 -5.26
C GLU A 110 -14.24 -8.67 -4.75
N SER A 111 -13.01 -9.03 -5.16
CA SER A 111 -11.78 -8.42 -4.66
C SER A 111 -11.16 -7.42 -5.65
N ILE A 112 -11.34 -7.60 -6.96
CA ILE A 112 -10.78 -6.73 -8.00
C ILE A 112 -11.69 -5.53 -8.27
N GLN A 113 -11.13 -4.33 -8.12
CA GLN A 113 -11.78 -3.05 -8.46
C GLN A 113 -11.28 -2.47 -9.79
N ALA A 114 -10.19 -3.01 -10.33
CA ALA A 114 -9.57 -2.54 -11.56
C ALA A 114 -10.36 -2.92 -12.82
N ASP A 115 -10.24 -2.10 -13.85
CA ASP A 115 -10.83 -2.36 -15.15
C ASP A 115 -10.04 -3.42 -15.93
N PHE A 116 -10.70 -4.53 -16.22
CA PHE A 116 -10.21 -5.66 -17.02
C PHE A 116 -11.11 -5.89 -18.25
N ASP A 117 -11.73 -4.85 -18.83
CA ASP A 117 -12.47 -4.99 -20.09
C ASP A 117 -11.57 -4.75 -21.31
N GLN A 118 -10.82 -5.78 -21.71
CA GLN A 118 -9.94 -5.76 -22.89
C GLN A 118 -8.95 -4.59 -22.93
N VAL A 119 -8.48 -4.14 -21.77
CA VAL A 119 -7.62 -2.97 -21.63
C VAL A 119 -6.22 -3.24 -22.19
N ARG A 120 -5.71 -2.31 -22.99
CA ARG A 120 -4.32 -2.31 -23.48
C ARG A 120 -3.47 -1.40 -22.61
N LEU A 121 -2.34 -1.91 -22.15
CA LEU A 121 -1.38 -1.21 -21.31
C LEU A 121 -0.04 -1.14 -22.04
N ARG A 122 0.67 -0.01 -21.90
CA ARG A 122 1.96 0.19 -22.55
C ARG A 122 3.01 0.65 -21.55
N LEU A 123 4.13 -0.06 -21.50
CA LEU A 123 5.28 0.27 -20.68
C LEU A 123 6.51 0.40 -21.58
N GLY A 124 6.92 1.64 -21.88
CA GLY A 124 7.94 1.89 -22.90
C GLY A 124 7.46 1.37 -24.27
N SER A 125 8.21 0.45 -24.87
CA SER A 125 7.84 -0.24 -26.12
C SER A 125 7.03 -1.51 -25.91
N GLU A 126 6.84 -1.95 -24.66
CA GLU A 126 6.13 -3.20 -24.35
C GLU A 126 4.63 -2.96 -24.30
N GLU A 127 3.88 -3.74 -25.08
CA GLU A 127 2.43 -3.79 -25.01
C GLU A 127 1.97 -4.98 -24.18
N MET A 128 0.92 -4.76 -23.40
CA MET A 128 0.27 -5.76 -22.56
C MET A 128 -1.24 -5.62 -22.73
N ARG A 129 -1.97 -6.70 -22.53
CA ARG A 129 -3.43 -6.70 -22.54
C ARG A 129 -3.97 -7.41 -21.33
N VAL A 130 -4.95 -6.82 -20.67
CA VAL A 130 -5.65 -7.43 -19.54
C VAL A 130 -7.13 -7.59 -19.87
N TRP A 131 -7.71 -8.71 -19.47
CA TRP A 131 -9.13 -8.97 -19.71
C TRP A 131 -9.74 -9.89 -18.64
N ARG A 132 -11.07 -9.90 -18.57
CA ARG A 132 -11.86 -10.79 -17.72
C ARG A 132 -12.55 -11.87 -18.55
N GLU A 133 -12.52 -13.12 -18.07
CA GLU A 133 -13.28 -14.26 -18.61
C GLU A 133 -14.11 -14.88 -17.47
N GLY A 134 -15.41 -14.60 -17.41
CA GLY A 134 -16.27 -15.08 -16.33
C GLY A 134 -15.85 -14.54 -14.96
N SER A 135 -15.33 -15.40 -14.08
CA SER A 135 -14.76 -15.03 -12.77
C SER A 135 -13.24 -14.92 -12.76
N GLU A 136 -12.58 -15.12 -13.92
CA GLU A 136 -11.13 -15.14 -14.04
C GLU A 136 -10.59 -13.85 -14.66
N PHE A 137 -9.40 -13.45 -14.25
CA PHE A 137 -8.71 -12.25 -14.70
C PHE A 137 -7.39 -12.64 -15.34
N TRP A 138 -7.13 -12.14 -16.54
CA TRP A 138 -6.05 -12.59 -17.39
C TRP A 138 -5.19 -11.42 -17.86
N ALA A 139 -3.91 -11.72 -18.07
CA ALA A 139 -2.94 -10.81 -18.65
C ALA A 139 -2.15 -11.52 -19.76
N GLU A 140 -1.90 -10.79 -20.84
CA GLU A 140 -1.01 -11.14 -21.94
C GLU A 140 0.12 -10.11 -21.92
N LEU A 141 1.36 -10.57 -21.74
CA LEU A 141 2.51 -9.71 -21.45
C LEU A 141 3.84 -10.36 -21.88
N PRO A 142 4.91 -9.58 -22.07
CA PRO A 142 6.26 -10.11 -22.19
C PRO A 142 6.63 -10.97 -20.99
N ASP A 143 7.18 -12.16 -21.24
CA ASP A 143 7.46 -13.16 -20.23
C ASP A 143 8.39 -12.60 -19.13
N PRO A 144 7.89 -12.41 -17.90
CA PRO A 144 8.67 -11.82 -16.83
C PRO A 144 9.78 -12.76 -16.34
N GLU A 145 9.63 -14.08 -16.51
CA GLU A 145 10.64 -15.08 -16.12
C GLU A 145 11.78 -15.09 -17.15
N TRP A 146 11.46 -14.99 -18.44
CA TRP A 146 12.46 -14.84 -19.49
C TRP A 146 13.27 -13.55 -19.31
N LYS A 147 12.60 -12.43 -19.00
CA LYS A 147 13.28 -11.13 -18.76
C LYS A 147 14.24 -11.21 -17.58
N ALA A 148 13.83 -11.84 -16.48
CA ALA A 148 14.68 -12.06 -15.31
C ALA A 148 15.95 -12.85 -15.67
N LEU A 149 15.80 -13.94 -16.42
CA LEU A 149 16.91 -14.79 -16.86
C LEU A 149 17.89 -14.09 -17.82
N LYS A 150 17.43 -13.09 -18.56
CA LYS A 150 18.22 -12.34 -19.54
C LYS A 150 18.68 -10.97 -19.06
N GLN A 151 18.36 -10.59 -17.83
CA GLN A 151 18.75 -9.30 -17.28
C GLN A 151 20.29 -9.16 -17.29
N GLY A 152 20.79 -8.06 -17.87
CA GLY A 152 22.23 -7.81 -18.01
C GLY A 152 22.93 -8.62 -19.10
N GLN A 153 22.19 -9.36 -19.94
CA GLN A 153 22.74 -10.14 -21.06
C GLN A 153 22.13 -9.69 -22.40
N PRO A 154 22.85 -9.84 -23.53
CA PRO A 154 22.26 -9.67 -24.84
C PRO A 154 21.09 -10.64 -25.04
N ALA A 155 19.93 -10.10 -25.37
CA ALA A 155 18.76 -10.88 -25.69
C ALA A 155 18.96 -11.61 -27.04
N PRO A 156 18.76 -12.94 -27.13
CA PRO A 156 18.88 -13.69 -28.38
C PRO A 156 17.77 -13.39 -29.40
N GLY A 157 16.79 -12.56 -29.03
CA GLY A 157 15.61 -12.21 -29.82
C GLY A 157 14.59 -11.42 -28.99
N PRO A 158 13.40 -11.12 -29.54
CA PRO A 158 12.34 -10.46 -28.80
C PRO A 158 11.88 -11.30 -27.60
N THR A 159 11.46 -10.65 -26.52
CA THR A 159 10.89 -11.33 -25.36
C THR A 159 9.62 -12.08 -25.77
N PRO A 160 9.50 -13.38 -25.46
CA PRO A 160 8.28 -14.14 -25.72
C PRO A 160 7.06 -13.53 -25.02
N ILE A 161 5.91 -13.56 -25.68
CA ILE A 161 4.64 -13.16 -25.06
C ILE A 161 3.99 -14.38 -24.41
N VAL A 162 3.53 -14.22 -23.17
CA VAL A 162 2.83 -15.27 -22.41
C VAL A 162 1.46 -14.79 -21.95
N LYS A 163 0.56 -15.76 -21.74
CA LYS A 163 -0.73 -15.55 -21.08
C LYS A 163 -0.66 -16.10 -19.66
N ARG A 164 -1.09 -15.30 -18.68
CA ARG A 164 -1.13 -15.66 -17.26
C ARG A 164 -2.44 -15.20 -16.63
N ARG A 165 -3.02 -16.03 -15.77
CA ARG A 165 -4.15 -15.65 -14.92
C ARG A 165 -3.64 -14.93 -13.68
N ILE A 166 -4.29 -13.85 -13.27
CA ILE A 166 -3.96 -13.15 -12.01
C ILE A 166 -4.27 -14.09 -10.83
N GLY A 167 -3.27 -14.30 -9.96
CA GLY A 167 -3.35 -15.16 -8.78
C GLY A 167 -3.84 -14.42 -7.54
N LEU A 168 -3.11 -13.38 -7.17
CA LEU A 168 -3.36 -12.58 -5.98
C LEU A 168 -3.43 -11.09 -6.32
N LEU A 169 -3.96 -10.33 -5.37
CA LEU A 169 -3.79 -8.88 -5.30
C LEU A 169 -3.37 -8.47 -3.89
N THR A 170 -2.60 -7.38 -3.81
CA THR A 170 -2.19 -6.73 -2.56
C THR A 170 -2.58 -5.25 -2.59
N GLY A 171 -3.10 -4.74 -1.48
CA GLY A 171 -3.58 -3.37 -1.34
C GLY A 171 -5.08 -3.31 -1.09
N SER A 172 -5.50 -2.29 -0.33
CA SER A 172 -6.88 -2.14 0.15
C SER A 172 -7.65 -1.05 -0.60
N HIS A 173 -7.44 0.22 -0.25
CA HIS A 173 -8.34 1.33 -0.63
C HIS A 173 -7.66 2.53 -1.30
N HIS A 174 -6.36 2.43 -1.58
CA HIS A 174 -5.64 3.44 -2.35
C HIS A 174 -5.18 2.90 -3.70
N MET A 175 -4.65 1.68 -3.70
CA MET A 175 -4.25 1.01 -4.93
C MET A 175 -4.35 -0.52 -4.80
N GLN A 176 -4.40 -1.20 -5.94
CA GLN A 176 -4.29 -2.65 -6.05
C GLN A 176 -3.06 -3.00 -6.90
N VAL A 177 -2.14 -3.77 -6.31
CA VAL A 177 -1.02 -4.42 -6.99
C VAL A 177 -1.42 -5.85 -7.30
N PHE A 178 -1.16 -6.31 -8.52
CA PHE A 178 -1.55 -7.65 -8.96
C PHE A 178 -0.35 -8.58 -9.06
N TRP A 179 -0.58 -9.87 -8.84
CA TRP A 179 0.44 -10.90 -8.90
C TRP A 179 0.04 -12.02 -9.83
N ILE A 180 0.99 -12.49 -10.63
CA ILE A 180 0.82 -13.58 -11.58
C ILE A 180 1.68 -14.78 -11.18
N PRO A 181 1.18 -16.02 -11.32
CA PRO A 181 1.94 -17.21 -11.02
C PRO A 181 3.10 -17.40 -12.00
N SER A 182 4.22 -17.90 -11.49
CA SER A 182 5.32 -18.45 -12.30
C SER A 182 4.88 -19.68 -13.11
N ALA A 183 5.73 -20.11 -14.03
CA ALA A 183 5.51 -21.35 -14.77
C ALA A 183 5.53 -22.60 -13.86
N ALA A 184 6.29 -22.57 -12.76
CA ALA A 184 6.44 -23.70 -11.85
C ALA A 184 6.43 -23.30 -10.36
N GLY A 185 5.89 -24.18 -9.53
CA GLY A 185 5.63 -23.90 -8.11
C GLY A 185 4.47 -22.93 -7.92
N ASN A 186 4.44 -22.25 -6.77
CA ASN A 186 3.43 -21.24 -6.45
C ASN A 186 4.04 -19.84 -6.23
N GLN A 187 5.15 -19.55 -6.89
CA GLN A 187 5.74 -18.22 -6.89
C GLN A 187 4.79 -17.22 -7.56
N GLN A 188 4.64 -16.05 -6.96
CA GLN A 188 3.79 -14.96 -7.43
C GLN A 188 4.66 -13.76 -7.79
N ILE A 189 4.75 -13.47 -9.08
CA ILE A 189 5.56 -12.42 -9.69
C ILE A 189 4.70 -11.17 -9.86
N ILE A 190 5.27 -10.00 -9.59
CA ILE A 190 4.54 -8.74 -9.71
C ILE A 190 4.08 -8.49 -11.16
N PHE A 191 2.81 -8.10 -11.32
CA PHE A 191 2.31 -7.57 -12.57
C PHE A 191 2.81 -6.11 -12.74
N PRO A 192 3.31 -5.69 -13.91
CA PRO A 192 3.99 -4.40 -14.07
C PRO A 192 3.13 -3.14 -13.83
N PHE A 193 1.81 -3.29 -13.72
CA PHE A 193 0.88 -2.20 -13.44
C PHE A 193 0.09 -2.44 -12.16
N SER A 194 -0.20 -1.36 -11.46
CA SER A 194 -1.14 -1.28 -10.35
C SER A 194 -2.35 -0.43 -10.77
N TRP A 195 -3.44 -0.59 -10.03
CA TRP A 195 -4.64 0.20 -10.19
C TRP A 195 -4.73 1.25 -9.09
N LEU A 196 -4.75 2.52 -9.46
CA LEU A 196 -5.04 3.63 -8.55
C LEU A 196 -6.56 3.75 -8.41
N ILE A 197 -7.08 3.45 -7.22
CA ILE A 197 -8.53 3.31 -7.00
C ILE A 197 -9.23 4.65 -7.15
N GLU A 198 -8.70 5.70 -6.52
CA GLU A 198 -9.29 7.05 -6.53
C GLU A 198 -9.31 7.63 -7.96
N ASP A 199 -8.25 7.40 -8.71
CA ASP A 199 -8.09 7.91 -10.08
C ASP A 199 -8.73 7.01 -11.13
N ARG A 200 -9.20 5.82 -10.73
CA ARG A 200 -9.74 4.77 -11.59
C ARG A 200 -8.85 4.53 -12.81
N ARG A 201 -7.55 4.33 -12.56
CA ARG A 201 -6.52 4.32 -13.59
C ARG A 201 -5.46 3.25 -13.35
N TRP A 202 -5.02 2.63 -14.43
CA TRP A 202 -3.80 1.83 -14.47
C TRP A 202 -2.55 2.72 -14.47
N ALA A 203 -1.61 2.42 -13.57
CA ALA A 203 -0.31 3.08 -13.47
C ALA A 203 0.80 2.03 -13.42
N PRO A 204 1.96 2.24 -14.07
CA PRO A 204 3.10 1.37 -13.88
C PRO A 204 3.51 1.35 -12.40
N VAL A 205 3.80 0.18 -11.84
CA VAL A 205 4.13 0.03 -10.41
C VAL A 205 5.29 0.92 -9.98
N HIS A 206 6.33 1.05 -10.82
CA HIS A 206 7.49 1.90 -10.51
C HIS A 206 7.14 3.41 -10.47
N SER A 207 5.95 3.79 -10.92
CA SER A 207 5.44 5.16 -10.88
C SER A 207 4.39 5.38 -9.78
N THR A 208 4.14 4.38 -8.92
CA THR A 208 3.25 4.50 -7.75
C THR A 208 4.00 4.68 -6.43
N PHE A 209 5.33 4.78 -6.49
CA PHE A 209 6.21 5.08 -5.37
C PHE A 209 7.15 6.22 -5.74
N LEU A 210 7.77 6.86 -4.74
CA LEU A 210 8.81 7.83 -4.99
C LEU A 210 10.11 7.08 -5.23
N ARG A 211 10.45 6.92 -6.50
CA ARG A 211 11.61 6.17 -6.96
C ARG A 211 12.40 6.98 -7.98
N ASP A 212 13.72 6.95 -7.86
CA ASP A 212 14.61 7.54 -8.86
C ASP A 212 14.35 6.87 -10.23
N PRO A 213 14.01 7.66 -11.28
CA PRO A 213 13.69 7.13 -12.60
C PRO A 213 14.88 6.44 -13.29
N THR A 214 16.12 6.66 -12.82
CA THR A 214 17.33 6.03 -13.37
C THR A 214 17.58 4.63 -12.81
N MET A 215 16.90 4.25 -11.72
CA MET A 215 17.08 2.94 -11.13
C MET A 215 16.43 1.83 -11.97
N PRO A 216 17.07 0.65 -12.08
CA PRO A 216 16.50 -0.47 -12.82
C PRO A 216 15.16 -0.89 -12.22
N LEU A 217 14.25 -1.38 -13.06
CA LEU A 217 13.00 -1.97 -12.61
C LEU A 217 13.31 -3.24 -11.80
N ALA A 218 12.91 -3.26 -10.53
CA ALA A 218 13.03 -4.44 -9.69
C ALA A 218 11.86 -5.40 -9.98
N GLN A 219 12.16 -6.67 -10.15
CA GLN A 219 11.13 -7.72 -10.18
C GLN A 219 10.84 -8.12 -8.73
N HIS A 220 9.61 -7.90 -8.29
CA HIS A 220 9.18 -8.30 -6.96
C HIS A 220 8.49 -9.66 -6.99
N VAL A 221 8.74 -10.45 -5.94
CA VAL A 221 8.10 -11.75 -5.70
C VAL A 221 7.35 -11.66 -4.37
N TRP A 222 6.03 -11.84 -4.41
CA TRP A 222 5.16 -11.69 -3.23
C TRP A 222 5.57 -12.64 -2.10
N ASN A 223 5.94 -13.89 -2.44
CA ASN A 223 6.27 -14.94 -1.48
C ASN A 223 7.49 -14.59 -0.59
N GLY A 224 8.43 -13.77 -1.09
CA GLY A 224 9.61 -13.34 -0.34
C GLY A 224 9.47 -11.97 0.32
N ASN A 225 8.60 -11.11 -0.22
CA ASN A 225 8.46 -9.72 0.22
C ASN A 225 7.20 -9.50 1.06
N CYS A 226 6.03 -9.79 0.50
CA CYS A 226 4.73 -9.46 1.09
C CYS A 226 4.24 -10.51 2.10
N LEU A 227 4.60 -11.79 1.90
CA LEU A 227 4.28 -12.89 2.80
C LEU A 227 4.69 -12.59 4.25
N LYS A 228 5.71 -11.74 4.44
CA LYS A 228 6.24 -11.47 5.77
C LYS A 228 5.27 -10.75 6.70
N CYS A 229 4.31 -10.03 6.13
CA CYS A 229 3.37 -9.21 6.89
C CYS A 229 1.92 -9.51 6.51
N HIS A 230 1.63 -9.94 5.28
CA HIS A 230 0.27 -10.01 4.74
C HIS A 230 -0.40 -11.40 4.80
N VAL A 231 0.12 -12.29 5.65
CA VAL A 231 -0.48 -13.58 5.96
C VAL A 231 -0.16 -13.99 7.40
N THR A 232 -0.85 -15.01 7.91
CA THR A 232 -0.42 -15.74 9.11
C THR A 232 0.44 -16.94 8.75
N ALA A 233 1.42 -17.25 9.62
CA ALA A 233 2.28 -18.43 9.53
C ALA A 233 2.85 -18.70 8.12
N GLY A 234 3.26 -17.63 7.43
CA GLY A 234 3.79 -17.70 6.08
C GLY A 234 5.16 -18.39 6.05
N GLN A 235 5.28 -19.40 5.19
CA GLN A 235 6.48 -20.19 4.97
C GLN A 235 6.82 -20.15 3.47
N PRO A 236 7.88 -19.44 3.02
CA PRO A 236 8.23 -19.36 1.61
C PRO A 236 8.49 -20.73 0.97
N ARG A 237 9.21 -21.61 1.70
CA ARG A 237 9.61 -22.96 1.29
C ARG A 237 10.25 -22.99 -0.10
N ALA A 238 11.33 -22.23 -0.25
CA ALA A 238 12.16 -22.24 -1.44
C ALA A 238 12.92 -23.56 -1.55
N ASP A 239 12.86 -24.16 -2.74
CA ASP A 239 13.73 -25.24 -3.18
C ASP A 239 14.73 -24.67 -4.20
N PRO A 240 15.98 -24.40 -3.80
CA PRO A 240 16.99 -23.83 -4.68
C PRO A 240 17.38 -24.77 -5.84
N ALA A 241 17.31 -26.09 -5.64
CA ALA A 241 17.67 -27.07 -6.66
C ALA A 241 16.63 -27.11 -7.78
N LEU A 242 15.35 -27.06 -7.41
CA LEU A 242 14.25 -27.03 -8.38
C LEU A 242 13.90 -25.62 -8.86
N ARG A 243 14.47 -24.58 -8.25
CA ARG A 243 14.15 -23.15 -8.47
C ARG A 243 12.65 -22.88 -8.38
N LYS A 244 12.01 -23.45 -7.36
CA LYS A 244 10.56 -23.36 -7.12
C LYS A 244 10.26 -22.96 -5.69
N LEU A 245 9.08 -22.39 -5.50
CA LEU A 245 8.48 -22.13 -4.19
C LEU A 245 7.27 -23.06 -3.99
N ASP A 246 7.15 -23.63 -2.78
CA ASP A 246 5.96 -24.31 -2.26
C ASP A 246 5.42 -23.55 -1.04
N THR A 247 5.14 -22.27 -1.23
CA THR A 247 4.76 -21.38 -0.14
C THR A 247 3.45 -21.83 0.52
N ARG A 248 3.49 -21.92 1.86
CA ARG A 248 2.34 -22.29 2.70
C ARG A 248 2.02 -21.17 3.68
N MET A 249 0.78 -21.10 4.12
CA MET A 249 0.32 -20.10 5.07
C MET A 249 -0.86 -20.61 5.90
N GLY A 250 -1.13 -19.92 7.01
CA GLY A 250 -2.31 -20.11 7.84
C GLY A 250 -3.55 -19.51 7.18
N ASP A 251 -3.55 -18.22 6.89
CA ASP A 251 -4.69 -17.50 6.34
C ASP A 251 -4.23 -16.21 5.62
N LEU A 252 -5.05 -15.73 4.67
CA LEU A 252 -4.81 -14.46 3.95
C LEU A 252 -5.31 -13.25 4.75
N GLY A 253 -4.85 -12.07 4.32
CA GLY A 253 -5.17 -10.78 4.91
C GLY A 253 -4.20 -10.41 6.03
N ILE A 254 -4.60 -9.48 6.88
CA ILE A 254 -4.22 -9.54 8.29
C ILE A 254 -5.39 -10.20 9.01
N SER A 255 -5.29 -11.49 9.27
CA SER A 255 -6.35 -12.36 9.83
C SER A 255 -6.33 -12.43 11.36
N CYS A 256 -7.35 -13.04 11.96
CA CYS A 256 -7.53 -13.09 13.43
C CYS A 256 -6.27 -13.58 14.17
N GLU A 257 -5.69 -14.68 13.68
CA GLU A 257 -4.55 -15.36 14.30
C GLU A 257 -3.23 -14.56 14.17
N ALA A 258 -3.19 -13.50 13.36
CA ALA A 258 -2.05 -12.57 13.31
C ALA A 258 -1.90 -11.82 14.63
N CYS A 259 -3.03 -11.48 15.27
CA CYS A 259 -3.05 -10.75 16.53
C CYS A 259 -3.30 -11.65 17.75
N HIS A 260 -4.01 -12.77 17.56
CA HIS A 260 -4.42 -13.66 18.65
C HIS A 260 -3.53 -14.92 18.80
N GLY A 261 -2.69 -15.21 17.80
CA GLY A 261 -1.87 -16.41 17.75
C GLY A 261 -2.63 -17.62 17.19
N PRO A 262 -1.98 -18.80 17.10
CA PRO A 262 -2.57 -20.03 16.60
C PRO A 262 -3.74 -20.47 17.49
N ALA A 263 -4.90 -20.75 16.90
CA ALA A 263 -6.14 -20.95 17.64
C ALA A 263 -6.62 -22.42 17.70
N GLU A 264 -5.90 -23.40 17.15
CA GLU A 264 -6.35 -24.81 17.11
C GLU A 264 -6.72 -25.35 18.49
N GLU A 265 -5.87 -25.12 19.51
CA GLU A 265 -6.13 -25.62 20.86
C GLU A 265 -7.33 -24.92 21.50
N HIS A 266 -7.44 -23.60 21.32
CA HIS A 266 -8.57 -22.80 21.78
C HIS A 266 -9.88 -23.27 21.16
N VAL A 267 -9.92 -23.42 19.83
CA VAL A 267 -11.11 -23.88 19.10
C VAL A 267 -11.49 -25.29 19.53
N ARG A 268 -10.53 -26.22 19.62
CA ARG A 268 -10.80 -27.60 20.07
C ARG A 268 -11.35 -27.64 21.49
N TRP A 269 -10.77 -26.85 22.40
CA TRP A 269 -11.21 -26.76 23.79
C TRP A 269 -12.63 -26.20 23.89
N GLU A 270 -12.86 -25.04 23.27
CA GLU A 270 -14.14 -24.34 23.35
C GLU A 270 -15.25 -25.05 22.58
N GLN A 271 -14.97 -25.84 21.53
CA GLN A 271 -15.98 -26.62 20.83
C GLN A 271 -16.42 -27.88 21.58
N ASN A 272 -15.70 -28.32 22.61
CA ASN A 272 -16.04 -29.52 23.36
C ASN A 272 -17.24 -29.25 24.31
N PRO A 273 -18.39 -29.93 24.13
CA PRO A 273 -19.58 -29.71 24.96
C PRO A 273 -19.37 -30.04 26.45
N LEU A 274 -18.51 -31.02 26.76
CA LEU A 274 -18.25 -31.44 28.14
C LEU A 274 -17.57 -30.33 28.96
N HIS A 275 -16.66 -29.57 28.33
CA HIS A 275 -16.02 -28.42 28.98
C HIS A 275 -17.01 -27.27 29.19
N ARG A 276 -17.90 -27.02 28.23
CA ARG A 276 -18.93 -25.97 28.35
C ARG A 276 -19.92 -26.24 29.48
N LEU A 277 -20.22 -27.51 29.76
CA LEU A 277 -21.15 -27.92 30.81
C LEU A 277 -20.51 -28.04 32.20
N GLY A 278 -19.20 -28.30 32.27
CA GLY A 278 -18.46 -28.49 33.53
C GLY A 278 -17.74 -27.25 34.08
N ALA A 279 -17.46 -26.23 33.26
CA ALA A 279 -16.77 -25.02 33.69
C ALA A 279 -17.76 -23.98 34.23
N GLY A 280 -17.69 -23.67 35.54
CA GLY A 280 -18.39 -22.53 36.13
C GLY A 280 -18.01 -21.22 35.43
N ALA A 281 -18.94 -20.25 35.39
CA ALA A 281 -18.78 -18.99 34.67
C ALA A 281 -17.53 -18.16 35.04
N ALA A 282 -16.92 -18.44 36.19
CA ALA A 282 -15.74 -17.74 36.72
C ALA A 282 -14.38 -18.22 36.15
N ASP A 283 -14.30 -19.38 35.49
CA ASP A 283 -13.03 -20.01 35.08
C ASP A 283 -12.70 -19.84 33.57
N ARG A 284 -13.33 -18.85 32.91
CA ARG A 284 -13.30 -18.67 31.45
C ARG A 284 -12.19 -17.73 30.93
N SER A 285 -11.11 -17.50 31.67
CA SER A 285 -9.93 -16.88 31.06
C SER A 285 -9.13 -17.96 30.34
N ASP A 286 -9.44 -18.23 29.08
CA ASP A 286 -8.68 -19.20 28.30
C ASP A 286 -7.29 -18.66 27.99
N ALA A 287 -6.28 -19.13 28.74
CA ALA A 287 -4.88 -18.80 28.52
C ALA A 287 -4.33 -19.37 27.18
N ARG A 288 -5.12 -20.18 26.45
CA ARG A 288 -4.73 -20.79 25.17
C ARG A 288 -4.87 -19.84 23.97
N ILE A 289 -5.48 -18.66 24.14
CA ILE A 289 -5.55 -17.64 23.10
C ILE A 289 -5.19 -16.26 23.66
N VAL A 290 -4.42 -15.50 22.90
CA VAL A 290 -3.94 -14.19 23.34
C VAL A 290 -5.02 -13.14 23.12
N ASN A 291 -5.21 -12.25 24.09
CA ASN A 291 -5.94 -11.00 23.88
C ASN A 291 -4.98 -9.81 24.01
N PRO A 292 -4.64 -9.10 22.91
CA PRO A 292 -3.68 -8.00 22.94
C PRO A 292 -3.99 -6.87 23.93
N SER A 293 -5.27 -6.64 24.27
CA SER A 293 -5.68 -5.62 25.24
C SER A 293 -5.38 -5.99 26.70
N LYS A 294 -5.14 -7.28 26.98
CA LYS A 294 -4.83 -7.81 28.32
C LYS A 294 -3.32 -8.03 28.52
N LEU A 295 -2.50 -7.76 27.51
CA LEU A 295 -1.06 -7.91 27.58
C LEU A 295 -0.40 -6.71 28.28
N PRO A 296 0.78 -6.90 28.90
CA PRO A 296 1.65 -5.78 29.28
C PRO A 296 1.90 -4.85 28.09
N LYS A 297 2.11 -3.55 28.37
CA LYS A 297 2.25 -2.47 27.38
C LYS A 297 3.12 -2.85 26.18
N GLU A 298 4.35 -3.29 26.45
CA GLU A 298 5.34 -3.64 25.43
C GLU A 298 4.85 -4.83 24.59
N ARG A 299 4.33 -5.86 25.24
CA ARG A 299 3.82 -7.07 24.57
C ARG A 299 2.59 -6.80 23.72
N SER A 300 1.70 -5.89 24.15
CA SER A 300 0.58 -5.41 23.36
C SER A 300 1.06 -4.69 22.10
N ALA A 301 1.98 -3.74 22.24
CA ALA A 301 2.52 -2.98 21.11
C ALA A 301 3.28 -3.87 20.11
N HIS A 302 4.01 -4.89 20.60
CA HIS A 302 4.71 -5.87 19.77
C HIS A 302 3.79 -6.63 18.80
N VAL A 303 2.51 -6.85 19.16
CA VAL A 303 1.54 -7.48 18.23
C VAL A 303 1.37 -6.65 16.97
N CYS A 304 1.38 -5.32 17.08
CA CYS A 304 1.27 -4.41 15.93
C CYS A 304 2.62 -4.20 15.25
N GLY A 305 3.70 -4.14 16.05
CA GLY A 305 5.07 -3.97 15.59
C GLY A 305 5.57 -5.10 14.68
N GLN A 306 4.94 -6.28 14.74
CA GLN A 306 5.23 -7.33 13.77
C GLN A 306 4.91 -6.92 12.33
N CYS A 307 4.08 -5.91 12.06
CA CYS A 307 3.84 -5.46 10.67
C CYS A 307 4.18 -3.99 10.46
N HIS A 308 3.85 -3.14 11.43
CA HIS A 308 4.05 -1.69 11.34
C HIS A 308 5.46 -1.24 11.75
N GLY A 309 6.47 -2.02 11.41
CA GLY A 309 7.88 -1.75 11.70
C GLY A 309 8.79 -2.45 10.69
N ILE A 310 10.06 -2.02 10.62
CA ILE A 310 11.04 -2.70 9.79
C ILE A 310 11.56 -3.92 10.54
N LYS A 311 11.00 -5.08 10.18
CA LYS A 311 11.41 -6.39 10.67
C LYS A 311 12.79 -6.76 10.16
N TRP A 312 13.69 -7.08 11.07
CA TRP A 312 14.92 -7.80 10.74
C TRP A 312 14.71 -9.30 10.94
N ILE A 313 15.12 -10.12 9.96
CA ILE A 313 15.08 -11.58 10.06
C ILE A 313 16.49 -12.07 10.36
N PRO A 314 16.80 -12.48 11.61
CA PRO A 314 18.12 -13.00 11.95
C PRO A 314 18.45 -14.27 11.15
N ALA A 315 19.72 -14.48 10.81
CA ALA A 315 20.17 -15.67 10.07
C ALA A 315 19.85 -17.01 10.79
N LYS A 316 19.67 -16.98 12.12
CA LYS A 316 19.27 -18.13 12.94
C LYS A 316 17.80 -18.54 12.77
N GLU A 317 16.94 -17.67 12.23
CA GLU A 317 15.55 -18.03 11.96
C GLU A 317 15.47 -18.99 10.78
N ARG A 318 14.76 -20.11 10.95
CA ARG A 318 14.41 -21.02 9.86
C ARG A 318 13.23 -20.48 9.05
N PHE A 319 13.27 -19.20 8.68
CA PHE A 319 12.14 -18.49 8.08
C PHE A 319 11.66 -19.16 6.78
N ASN A 320 12.58 -19.72 6.00
CA ASN A 320 12.24 -20.39 4.74
C ASN A 320 11.35 -21.62 4.97
N GLU A 321 11.65 -22.46 5.97
CA GLU A 321 10.90 -23.71 6.21
C GLU A 321 9.76 -23.55 7.20
N GLU A 322 9.96 -22.77 8.26
CA GLU A 322 9.08 -22.70 9.43
C GLU A 322 8.29 -21.40 9.54
N GLY A 323 8.71 -20.35 8.81
CA GLY A 323 8.16 -19.01 8.91
C GLY A 323 8.68 -18.27 10.15
N PHE A 324 8.02 -17.18 10.53
CA PHE A 324 8.41 -16.43 11.73
C PHE A 324 8.14 -17.22 13.00
N SER A 325 9.10 -17.19 13.93
CA SER A 325 8.95 -17.78 15.26
C SER A 325 8.08 -16.94 16.21
N PHE A 326 7.99 -15.62 16.00
CA PHE A 326 7.19 -14.71 16.85
C PHE A 326 5.73 -15.17 16.96
N ARG A 327 5.19 -15.15 18.17
CA ARG A 327 3.76 -15.30 18.46
C ARG A 327 3.27 -14.14 19.32
N PRO A 328 2.03 -13.65 19.12
CA PRO A 328 1.44 -12.63 19.98
C PRO A 328 1.63 -12.95 21.47
N GLY A 329 1.89 -11.93 22.29
CA GLY A 329 2.23 -12.10 23.70
C GLY A 329 3.72 -12.32 23.99
N GLN A 330 4.54 -12.68 22.98
CA GLN A 330 5.99 -12.82 23.14
C GLN A 330 6.74 -11.50 22.98
N ASP A 331 8.05 -11.55 23.25
CA ASP A 331 8.97 -10.47 22.90
C ASP A 331 9.31 -10.51 21.41
N LEU A 332 8.90 -9.48 20.67
CA LEU A 332 9.23 -9.34 19.26
C LEU A 332 10.74 -9.16 19.06
N ASN A 333 11.44 -8.51 20.00
CA ASN A 333 12.87 -8.22 19.86
C ASN A 333 13.77 -9.44 19.96
N ILE A 334 13.26 -10.58 20.45
CA ILE A 334 14.02 -11.83 20.57
C ILE A 334 14.06 -12.58 19.23
N SER A 335 12.93 -12.61 18.53
CA SER A 335 12.69 -13.40 17.32
C SER A 335 12.82 -12.57 16.04
N THR A 336 12.29 -11.36 16.04
CA THR A 336 12.24 -10.49 14.87
C THR A 336 12.47 -9.05 15.32
N PRO A 337 13.71 -8.67 15.66
CA PRO A 337 13.99 -7.34 16.17
C PRO A 337 13.58 -6.27 15.16
N ILE A 338 12.98 -5.21 15.69
CA ILE A 338 12.53 -4.07 14.89
C ILE A 338 13.59 -2.99 14.94
N VAL A 339 13.83 -2.37 13.78
CA VAL A 339 14.71 -1.20 13.67
C VAL A 339 14.20 -0.06 14.56
N ARG A 340 15.04 0.35 15.52
CA ARG A 340 14.88 1.58 16.31
C ARG A 340 15.92 2.62 15.86
N PRO A 341 15.60 3.51 14.90
CA PRO A 341 16.59 4.38 14.27
C PRO A 341 17.34 5.28 15.25
N THR A 342 16.74 5.80 16.32
CA THR A 342 17.47 6.65 17.29
C THR A 342 18.43 5.86 18.18
N HIS A 343 18.26 4.54 18.26
CA HIS A 343 19.07 3.63 19.09
C HIS A 343 19.90 2.67 18.21
N TRP A 344 20.22 3.06 16.97
CA TRP A 344 20.85 2.14 16.01
C TRP A 344 22.19 1.59 16.48
N ARG A 345 22.96 2.37 17.26
CA ARG A 345 24.27 1.96 17.82
C ARG A 345 24.15 0.82 18.82
N GLU A 346 23.00 0.66 19.45
CA GLU A 346 22.72 -0.40 20.43
C GLU A 346 22.23 -1.69 19.74
N GLN A 347 21.93 -1.62 18.44
CA GLN A 347 21.40 -2.74 17.66
C GLN A 347 22.51 -3.33 16.76
N ALA A 348 23.21 -4.34 17.28
CA ALA A 348 24.33 -4.98 16.55
C ALA A 348 23.98 -5.41 15.12
N PHE A 349 22.77 -5.95 14.90
CA PHE A 349 22.30 -6.35 13.57
C PHE A 349 22.19 -5.16 12.60
N LEU A 350 21.79 -4.00 13.13
CA LEU A 350 21.60 -2.80 12.33
C LEU A 350 22.94 -2.12 12.03
N VAL A 351 23.84 -2.09 13.01
CA VAL A 351 25.23 -1.62 12.79
C VAL A 351 25.89 -2.42 11.66
N GLU A 352 25.75 -3.75 11.68
CA GLU A 352 26.30 -4.60 10.62
C GLU A 352 25.57 -4.41 9.29
N GLY A 353 24.24 -4.33 9.29
CA GLY A 353 23.46 -4.04 8.10
C GLY A 353 23.84 -2.71 7.43
N MET A 354 24.11 -1.67 8.23
CA MET A 354 24.53 -0.35 7.73
C MET A 354 25.96 -0.35 7.17
N ARG A 355 26.86 -1.24 7.65
CA ARG A 355 28.17 -1.41 7.02
C ARG A 355 28.06 -1.99 5.61
N GLN A 356 27.09 -2.87 5.39
CA GLN A 356 26.84 -3.52 4.10
C GLN A 356 26.03 -2.62 3.15
N ASN A 357 25.08 -1.87 3.70
CA ASN A 357 24.27 -0.90 2.99
C ASN A 357 24.14 0.40 3.80
N PRO A 358 24.98 1.40 3.55
CA PRO A 358 24.91 2.68 4.26
C PRO A 358 23.56 3.40 4.15
N ARG A 359 22.76 3.11 3.10
CA ARG A 359 21.43 3.74 2.89
C ARG A 359 20.28 3.02 3.60
N LEU A 360 20.56 1.98 4.38
CA LEU A 360 19.55 1.15 5.05
C LEU A 360 18.55 1.97 5.90
N ILE A 361 19.00 3.06 6.51
CA ILE A 361 18.17 3.96 7.32
C ILE A 361 17.68 5.18 6.53
N ASP A 362 18.55 5.79 5.72
CA ASP A 362 18.32 7.10 5.08
C ASP A 362 17.15 7.15 4.10
N GLU A 363 16.72 6.00 3.56
CA GLU A 363 15.57 5.88 2.66
C GLU A 363 14.25 5.57 3.40
N HIS A 364 14.32 5.33 4.72
CA HIS A 364 13.17 4.92 5.54
C HIS A 364 12.87 5.89 6.68
N TYR A 365 13.88 6.60 7.17
CA TYR A 365 13.79 7.53 8.30
C TYR A 365 14.45 8.87 7.96
N TRP A 366 13.93 9.93 8.56
CA TRP A 366 14.62 11.20 8.67
C TRP A 366 15.91 11.01 9.49
N PRO A 367 16.94 11.87 9.33
CA PRO A 367 18.18 11.79 10.08
C PRO A 367 18.02 11.77 11.61
N ASP A 368 16.94 12.32 12.15
CA ASP A 368 16.62 12.29 13.59
C ASP A 368 15.82 11.04 14.02
N GLY A 369 15.59 10.10 13.11
CA GLY A 369 14.93 8.82 13.37
C GLY A 369 13.41 8.81 13.23
N MET A 370 12.75 9.93 12.93
CA MET A 370 11.32 9.86 12.58
C MET A 370 11.10 9.13 11.26
N ALA A 371 9.97 8.43 11.12
CA ALA A 371 9.61 7.74 9.89
C ALA A 371 9.49 8.73 8.72
N LEU A 372 10.34 8.53 7.70
CA LEU A 372 10.24 9.23 6.41
C LEU A 372 9.20 8.56 5.52
N VAL A 373 9.03 7.24 5.67
CA VAL A 373 8.12 6.45 4.84
C VAL A 373 7.16 5.63 5.70
N SER A 374 5.91 5.49 5.25
CA SER A 374 4.83 4.81 5.98
C SER A 374 5.10 3.32 6.22
N GLY A 375 4.32 2.69 7.12
CA GLY A 375 4.51 1.28 7.51
C GLY A 375 5.50 1.07 8.65
N ARG A 376 5.94 2.15 9.31
CA ARG A 376 6.91 2.15 10.43
C ARG A 376 6.34 2.83 11.68
N ASP A 377 5.01 2.80 11.81
CA ASP A 377 4.28 3.49 12.88
C ASP A 377 4.67 2.97 14.27
N PHE A 378 4.95 1.68 14.42
CA PHE A 378 5.44 1.10 15.67
C PHE A 378 6.84 1.63 16.00
N SER A 379 7.76 1.70 15.04
CA SER A 379 9.09 2.28 15.26
C SER A 379 9.00 3.72 15.77
N GLY A 380 8.11 4.54 15.19
CA GLY A 380 7.85 5.89 15.71
C GLY A 380 7.18 5.89 17.10
N THR A 381 6.19 5.03 17.31
CA THR A 381 5.45 4.94 18.57
C THR A 381 6.38 4.62 19.74
N VAL A 382 7.27 3.64 19.60
CA VAL A 382 8.17 3.22 20.70
C VAL A 382 9.28 4.23 20.99
N GLU A 383 9.51 5.18 20.09
CA GLU A 383 10.44 6.30 20.30
C GLU A 383 9.75 7.54 20.86
N SER A 384 8.41 7.55 20.91
CA SER A 384 7.64 8.67 21.47
C SER A 384 7.77 8.73 23.00
N PRO A 385 7.85 9.93 23.60
CA PRO A 385 7.82 10.09 25.06
C PRO A 385 6.57 9.46 25.70
N CYS A 386 5.43 9.47 25.00
CA CYS A 386 4.19 8.84 25.46
C CYS A 386 4.31 7.32 25.67
N PHE A 387 5.15 6.64 24.87
CA PHE A 387 5.43 5.21 25.04
C PHE A 387 6.56 4.98 26.04
N GLN A 388 7.66 5.73 25.94
CA GLN A 388 8.84 5.55 26.79
C GLN A 388 8.57 5.89 28.26
N GLY A 389 7.91 7.01 28.52
CA GLY A 389 7.58 7.50 29.86
C GLY A 389 6.13 7.27 30.30
N GLY A 390 5.30 6.66 29.45
CA GLY A 390 3.87 6.47 29.72
C GLY A 390 3.37 5.05 29.47
N ASN A 391 2.05 4.90 29.46
CA ASN A 391 1.34 3.62 29.25
C ASN A 391 0.72 3.48 27.84
N MET A 392 1.11 4.36 26.91
CA MET A 392 0.55 4.37 25.56
C MET A 392 0.91 3.09 24.79
N THR A 393 -0.05 2.56 24.06
CA THR A 393 0.14 1.53 23.02
C THR A 393 -0.65 1.91 21.77
N CYS A 394 -0.58 1.10 20.71
CA CYS A 394 -1.42 1.26 19.53
C CYS A 394 -2.92 1.24 19.90
N LEU A 395 -3.30 0.41 20.88
CA LEU A 395 -4.69 0.26 21.34
C LEU A 395 -5.18 1.42 22.22
N SER A 396 -4.32 2.39 22.56
CA SER A 396 -4.74 3.64 23.20
C SER A 396 -5.54 4.54 22.25
N CYS A 397 -5.33 4.38 20.94
CA CYS A 397 -5.97 5.18 19.87
C CYS A 397 -6.77 4.31 18.88
N HIS A 398 -6.35 3.06 18.65
CA HIS A 398 -7.00 2.15 17.72
C HIS A 398 -7.88 1.11 18.42
N SER A 399 -8.92 0.66 17.72
CA SER A 399 -9.73 -0.50 18.10
C SER A 399 -9.87 -1.45 16.92
N MET A 400 -9.43 -2.69 17.11
CA MET A 400 -9.51 -3.73 16.08
C MET A 400 -10.93 -4.32 15.96
N HIS A 401 -11.72 -4.20 17.02
CA HIS A 401 -13.09 -4.69 17.08
C HIS A 401 -13.99 -3.60 17.66
N SER A 402 -14.46 -2.72 16.79
CA SER A 402 -15.37 -1.64 17.13
C SER A 402 -16.62 -1.71 16.27
N PRO A 403 -17.83 -1.54 16.86
CA PRO A 403 -19.04 -1.33 16.07
C PRO A 403 -19.14 0.09 15.49
N VAL A 404 -18.33 1.03 16.00
CA VAL A 404 -18.39 2.46 15.63
C VAL A 404 -17.53 2.77 14.41
N SER A 405 -16.32 2.21 14.34
CA SER A 405 -15.43 2.38 13.20
C SER A 405 -14.62 1.12 12.92
N SER A 406 -15.15 0.28 12.03
CA SER A 406 -14.50 -0.96 11.60
C SER A 406 -13.49 -0.73 10.46
N VAL A 407 -13.74 0.25 9.59
CA VAL A 407 -12.99 0.44 8.35
C VAL A 407 -11.59 0.99 8.60
N ASN A 408 -11.49 2.10 9.35
CA ASN A 408 -10.22 2.76 9.68
C ASN A 408 -9.62 2.31 11.03
N GLN A 409 -10.35 1.49 11.79
CA GLN A 409 -9.96 0.94 13.09
C GLN A 409 -9.54 1.98 14.13
N MET A 410 -10.10 3.18 14.05
CA MET A 410 -9.99 4.18 15.12
C MET A 410 -10.92 3.81 16.27
N ALA A 411 -10.43 3.90 17.50
CA ALA A 411 -11.29 3.74 18.66
C ALA A 411 -12.24 4.94 18.79
N GLN A 412 -13.34 4.74 19.51
CA GLN A 412 -14.36 5.78 19.70
C GLN A 412 -13.75 7.06 20.28
N ASP A 413 -14.15 8.20 19.72
CA ASP A 413 -13.69 9.56 20.05
C ASP A 413 -12.18 9.79 19.84
N ARG A 414 -11.45 8.86 19.21
CA ARG A 414 -10.01 8.97 18.96
C ARG A 414 -9.64 9.61 17.64
N GLU A 415 -10.60 10.18 16.91
CA GLU A 415 -10.30 11.05 15.77
C GLU A 415 -10.18 12.53 16.17
N SER A 416 -10.46 12.85 17.44
CA SER A 416 -10.42 14.20 18.01
C SER A 416 -9.32 14.33 19.07
N ASN A 417 -9.12 15.55 19.58
CA ASN A 417 -8.27 15.83 20.74
C ASN A 417 -8.50 14.92 21.96
N ASN A 418 -9.67 14.27 22.10
CA ASN A 418 -9.91 13.32 23.17
C ASN A 418 -8.92 12.13 23.18
N ALA A 419 -8.28 11.81 22.05
CA ALA A 419 -7.19 10.83 22.03
C ALA A 419 -5.97 11.26 22.86
N CYS A 420 -5.69 12.56 22.95
CA CYS A 420 -4.61 13.11 23.76
C CYS A 420 -5.10 13.44 25.17
N LEU A 421 -6.28 14.07 25.28
CA LEU A 421 -6.85 14.54 26.55
C LEU A 421 -7.24 13.42 27.52
N GLN A 422 -7.25 12.16 27.09
CA GLN A 422 -7.42 11.01 28.00
C GLN A 422 -6.24 10.86 28.98
N CYS A 423 -5.04 11.28 28.59
CA CYS A 423 -3.86 11.30 29.45
C CYS A 423 -3.47 12.73 29.84
N HIS A 424 -3.70 13.71 28.96
CA HIS A 424 -3.40 15.11 29.18
C HIS A 424 -4.60 15.89 29.74
N ALA A 425 -5.21 15.39 30.82
CA ALA A 425 -6.44 15.95 31.38
C ALA A 425 -6.33 17.43 31.78
N ALA A 426 -5.14 17.89 32.19
CA ALA A 426 -4.88 19.29 32.52
C ALA A 426 -5.08 20.26 31.34
N LEU A 427 -4.98 19.77 30.10
CA LEU A 427 -5.19 20.57 28.90
C LEU A 427 -6.66 20.66 28.48
N ARG A 428 -7.55 19.88 29.12
CA ARG A 428 -8.99 19.90 28.79
C ARG A 428 -9.58 21.27 29.14
N GLY A 429 -10.20 21.93 28.17
CA GLY A 429 -10.69 23.29 28.30
C GLY A 429 -9.59 24.37 28.25
N GLN A 430 -8.34 23.99 28.00
CA GLN A 430 -7.19 24.90 27.82
C GLN A 430 -6.56 24.73 26.43
N GLU A 431 -7.22 24.04 25.50
CA GLU A 431 -6.70 23.69 24.18
C GLU A 431 -6.33 24.95 23.40
N GLU A 432 -7.20 25.97 23.36
CA GLU A 432 -6.90 27.21 22.65
C GLU A 432 -5.71 27.97 23.24
N ARG A 433 -5.60 27.97 24.58
CA ARG A 433 -4.48 28.61 25.28
C ARG A 433 -3.17 27.89 25.01
N HIS A 434 -3.22 26.56 24.92
CA HIS A 434 -2.05 25.74 24.66
C HIS A 434 -1.64 25.78 23.19
N SER A 435 -2.59 25.66 22.26
CA SER A 435 -2.36 25.60 20.82
C SER A 435 -2.12 26.98 20.21
N HIS A 436 -2.56 28.05 20.88
CA HIS A 436 -2.65 29.41 20.34
C HIS A 436 -3.56 29.53 19.10
N HIS A 437 -4.47 28.57 18.93
CA HIS A 437 -5.44 28.55 17.84
C HIS A 437 -6.87 28.51 18.39
N ARG A 438 -7.79 29.15 17.67
CA ARG A 438 -9.21 29.16 18.02
C ARG A 438 -9.77 27.73 18.03
N GLY A 439 -10.70 27.46 18.94
CA GLY A 439 -11.41 26.19 19.04
C GLY A 439 -12.15 25.83 17.76
N GLY A 440 -12.14 24.55 17.43
CA GLY A 440 -12.69 24.01 16.18
C GLY A 440 -11.85 24.29 14.93
N SER A 441 -10.74 25.01 15.03
CA SER A 441 -9.80 25.15 13.90
C SER A 441 -8.85 23.96 13.81
N ALA A 442 -8.34 23.69 12.60
CA ALA A 442 -7.34 22.63 12.38
C ALA A 442 -6.06 22.84 13.20
N GLY A 443 -5.68 24.08 13.53
CA GLY A 443 -4.51 24.35 14.38
C GLY A 443 -4.73 24.03 15.85
N ASN A 444 -5.98 23.90 16.29
CA ASN A 444 -6.32 23.48 17.66
C ASN A 444 -6.39 21.95 17.81
N GLU A 445 -6.22 21.18 16.73
CA GLU A 445 -6.15 19.72 16.78
C GLU A 445 -4.73 19.27 17.18
N CYS A 446 -4.60 18.59 18.33
CA CYS A 446 -3.33 18.09 18.87
C CYS A 446 -2.54 17.29 17.83
N TYR A 447 -3.24 16.49 17.02
CA TYR A 447 -2.69 15.71 15.93
C TYR A 447 -1.86 16.52 14.94
N ASN A 448 -2.29 17.73 14.57
CA ASN A 448 -1.63 18.49 13.52
C ASN A 448 -0.28 19.06 13.95
N CYS A 449 -0.09 19.28 15.25
CA CYS A 449 1.17 19.72 15.84
C CYS A 449 2.05 18.55 16.27
N HIS A 450 1.48 17.58 17.00
CA HIS A 450 2.25 16.51 17.65
C HIS A 450 2.38 15.23 16.81
N MET A 451 1.57 15.07 15.77
CA MET A 451 1.60 13.96 14.80
C MET A 451 1.48 14.51 13.37
N PRO A 452 2.40 15.40 12.95
CA PRO A 452 2.28 16.13 11.69
C PRO A 452 2.41 15.18 10.48
N HIS A 453 1.89 15.62 9.33
CA HIS A 453 1.97 14.87 8.08
C HIS A 453 3.37 15.01 7.44
N THR A 454 4.36 14.36 8.03
CA THR A 454 5.79 14.41 7.65
C THR A 454 6.31 13.08 7.14
N THR A 455 5.46 12.05 7.07
CA THR A 455 5.79 10.73 6.55
C THR A 455 5.20 10.59 5.15
N TYR A 456 5.97 10.13 4.17
CA TYR A 456 5.51 9.86 2.82
C TYR A 456 4.94 8.44 2.71
N GLY A 457 3.82 8.27 2.00
CA GLY A 457 3.37 6.94 1.60
C GLY A 457 2.08 6.97 0.79
N LEU A 458 1.91 5.98 -0.09
CA LEU A 458 0.72 5.80 -0.94
C LEU A 458 0.41 7.07 -1.76
N LEU A 459 1.46 7.73 -2.26
CA LEU A 459 1.41 9.01 -2.99
C LEU A 459 0.75 10.15 -2.18
N LYS A 460 0.90 10.14 -0.85
CA LYS A 460 0.33 11.11 0.09
C LYS A 460 1.31 11.45 1.21
N ALA A 461 1.00 12.52 1.95
CA ALA A 461 1.57 12.74 3.27
C ALA A 461 0.70 12.02 4.33
N ILE A 462 1.36 11.33 5.24
CA ILE A 462 0.81 10.50 6.31
C ILE A 462 1.32 11.04 7.65
N ARG A 463 0.49 10.93 8.69
CA ARG A 463 0.84 11.37 10.05
C ARG A 463 2.00 10.56 10.60
N SER A 464 2.98 11.25 11.19
CA SER A 464 4.00 10.61 12.02
C SER A 464 3.35 10.03 13.28
N HIS A 465 3.70 8.78 13.61
CA HIS A 465 3.37 8.15 14.89
C HIS A 465 4.48 8.31 15.94
N GLN A 466 5.54 9.06 15.63
CA GLN A 466 6.50 9.52 16.65
C GLN A 466 5.98 10.84 17.24
N ILE A 467 5.17 10.73 18.30
CA ILE A 467 4.52 11.87 18.96
C ILE A 467 5.60 12.73 19.63
N SER A 468 5.74 13.98 19.21
CA SER A 468 6.73 14.91 19.76
C SER A 468 6.20 16.34 19.79
N SER A 469 6.90 17.24 20.46
CA SER A 469 6.63 18.68 20.34
C SER A 469 7.35 19.27 19.11
N PRO A 470 6.74 20.20 18.36
CA PRO A 470 7.41 20.89 17.26
C PRO A 470 8.61 21.70 17.74
N THR A 471 9.69 21.66 16.97
CA THR A 471 10.88 22.51 17.15
C THR A 471 11.43 22.91 15.78
N VAL A 472 12.06 24.08 15.70
CA VAL A 472 12.78 24.49 14.47
C VAL A 472 14.12 23.78 14.34
N ALA A 473 14.78 23.45 15.46
CA ALA A 473 16.05 22.72 15.47
C ALA A 473 15.95 21.40 14.70
N ALA A 474 14.89 20.60 14.94
CA ALA A 474 14.70 19.34 14.22
C ALA A 474 14.55 19.52 12.70
N SER A 475 13.93 20.62 12.24
CA SER A 475 13.85 20.93 10.81
C SER A 475 15.19 21.30 10.20
N LEU A 476 16.04 22.04 10.94
CA LEU A 476 17.36 22.43 10.48
C LEU A 476 18.31 21.23 10.46
N ASP A 477 18.29 20.39 11.50
CA ASP A 477 19.19 19.26 11.67
C ASP A 477 18.84 18.09 10.75
N ALA A 478 17.55 17.77 10.62
CA ALA A 478 17.09 16.59 9.88
C ALA A 478 16.51 16.92 8.50
N GLY A 479 16.31 18.19 8.16
CA GLY A 479 15.60 18.60 6.95
C GLY A 479 14.10 18.29 6.97
N ARG A 480 13.55 17.71 8.04
CA ARG A 480 12.13 17.37 8.11
C ARG A 480 11.25 18.63 8.19
N PRO A 481 10.16 18.75 7.42
CA PRO A 481 9.18 19.82 7.62
C PRO A 481 8.59 19.84 9.04
N ASN A 482 8.49 21.01 9.67
CA ASN A 482 7.83 21.15 10.98
C ASN A 482 6.33 21.41 10.83
N ALA A 483 5.56 21.05 11.86
CA ALA A 483 4.11 21.16 11.88
C ALA A 483 3.56 22.56 11.54
N CYS A 484 4.20 23.64 12.02
CA CYS A 484 3.72 25.00 11.81
C CYS A 484 3.74 25.36 10.32
N ASN A 485 4.86 25.08 9.65
CA ASN A 485 5.04 25.38 8.22
C ASN A 485 4.39 24.35 7.28
N LEU A 486 3.60 23.40 7.79
CA LEU A 486 2.69 22.57 7.00
C LEU A 486 1.31 23.22 6.80
N CYS A 487 0.94 24.16 7.67
CA CYS A 487 -0.26 24.99 7.53
C CYS A 487 0.10 26.43 7.13
N HIS A 488 1.08 27.02 7.81
CA HIS A 488 1.62 28.36 7.53
C HIS A 488 2.70 28.29 6.46
N LEU A 489 2.27 27.85 5.27
CA LEU A 489 3.11 27.64 4.10
C LEU A 489 3.73 28.95 3.59
N ASP A 490 3.16 30.10 3.94
CA ASP A 490 3.61 31.45 3.59
C ASP A 490 4.64 32.04 4.57
N ARG A 491 5.08 31.27 5.57
CA ARG A 491 5.99 31.71 6.65
C ARG A 491 7.35 31.03 6.59
N SER A 492 8.36 31.73 7.09
CA SER A 492 9.74 31.26 7.19
C SER A 492 9.96 30.39 8.44
N LEU A 493 11.11 29.70 8.55
CA LEU A 493 11.46 28.99 9.79
C LEU A 493 11.79 29.98 10.91
N GLU A 494 12.32 31.16 10.57
CA GLU A 494 12.55 32.22 11.55
C GLU A 494 11.24 32.63 12.24
N TRP A 495 10.18 32.82 11.48
CA TRP A 495 8.86 33.14 12.05
C TRP A 495 8.40 32.05 13.01
N THR A 496 8.55 30.77 12.64
CA THR A 496 8.19 29.65 13.50
C THR A 496 9.03 29.64 14.78
N ALA A 497 10.33 29.90 14.69
CA ALA A 497 11.22 29.94 15.84
C ALA A 497 10.84 31.08 16.80
N ASP A 498 10.46 32.24 16.27
CA ASP A 498 9.98 33.36 17.08
C ASP A 498 8.66 33.03 17.79
N GLN A 499 7.69 32.41 17.11
CA GLN A 499 6.43 32.00 17.75
C GLN A 499 6.68 30.97 18.85
N LEU A 500 7.48 29.93 18.60
CA LEU A 500 7.79 28.90 19.60
C LEU A 500 8.52 29.46 20.81
N LYS A 501 9.41 30.44 20.62
CA LYS A 501 10.06 31.17 21.71
C LYS A 501 9.07 31.99 22.51
N THR A 502 8.21 32.77 21.85
CA THR A 502 7.22 33.62 22.52
C THR A 502 6.17 32.83 23.28
N TRP A 503 5.67 31.73 22.70
CA TRP A 503 4.56 30.94 23.27
C TRP A 503 5.03 29.94 24.32
N TYR A 504 6.16 29.28 24.09
CA TYR A 504 6.60 28.14 24.91
C TYR A 504 7.99 28.32 25.53
N GLY A 505 8.66 29.46 25.30
CA GLY A 505 10.01 29.70 25.82
C GLY A 505 11.09 28.83 25.19
N GLN A 506 10.83 28.22 24.02
CA GLN A 506 11.85 27.40 23.34
C GLN A 506 13.06 28.25 22.92
N PRO A 507 14.30 27.71 23.01
CA PRO A 507 15.48 28.39 22.48
C PRO A 507 15.31 28.62 20.97
N LYS A 508 15.56 29.85 20.51
CA LYS A 508 15.64 30.16 19.08
C LYS A 508 17.00 29.70 18.57
N PRO A 509 17.09 28.69 17.69
CA PRO A 509 18.36 28.30 17.09
C PRO A 509 18.85 29.39 16.12
N GLU A 510 20.11 29.30 15.72
CA GLU A 510 20.63 30.13 14.62
C GLU A 510 19.91 29.76 13.32
N ILE A 511 19.32 30.75 12.64
CA ILE A 511 18.54 30.52 11.41
C ILE A 511 19.37 30.89 10.18
N PRO A 512 19.66 29.93 9.29
CA PRO A 512 20.34 30.21 8.02
C PRO A 512 19.60 31.24 7.16
N ALA A 513 20.33 31.94 6.28
CA ALA A 513 19.78 33.07 5.50
C ALA A 513 18.60 32.66 4.60
N GLU A 514 18.70 31.51 3.96
CA GLU A 514 17.68 30.89 3.11
C GLU A 514 16.35 30.69 3.84
N HIS A 515 16.40 30.43 5.15
CA HIS A 515 15.28 30.17 6.03
C HIS A 515 14.74 31.40 6.77
N ARG A 516 15.36 32.57 6.57
CA ARG A 516 14.88 33.88 7.05
C ARG A 516 14.06 34.59 5.99
N GLY A 517 14.63 34.72 4.79
CA GLY A 517 14.06 35.51 3.69
C GLY A 517 13.08 34.76 2.78
N THR A 518 12.90 33.45 2.97
CA THR A 518 12.03 32.61 2.14
C THR A 518 11.08 31.83 3.02
N ALA A 519 9.84 31.62 2.56
CA ALA A 519 8.92 30.72 3.23
C ALA A 519 9.48 29.29 3.21
N ALA A 520 9.38 28.58 4.34
CA ALA A 520 9.99 27.27 4.50
C ALA A 520 9.44 26.25 3.50
N SER A 521 8.15 26.35 3.17
CA SER A 521 7.50 25.50 2.16
C SER A 521 8.11 25.65 0.77
N ILE A 522 8.54 26.86 0.41
CA ILE A 522 9.19 27.16 -0.87
C ILE A 522 10.61 26.61 -0.89
N VAL A 523 11.36 26.73 0.22
CA VAL A 523 12.68 26.09 0.34
C VAL A 523 12.55 24.58 0.13
N TRP A 524 11.62 23.91 0.81
CA TRP A 524 11.40 22.47 0.65
C TRP A 524 10.86 22.07 -0.73
N ALA A 525 10.01 22.89 -1.36
CA ALA A 525 9.45 22.62 -2.68
C ALA A 525 10.46 22.87 -3.83
N VAL A 526 11.37 23.82 -3.67
CA VAL A 526 12.29 24.24 -4.74
C VAL A 526 13.67 23.64 -4.57
N GLU A 527 14.24 23.74 -3.36
CA GLU A 527 15.61 23.28 -3.04
C GLU A 527 15.63 21.90 -2.39
N GLY A 528 14.54 21.48 -1.73
CA GLY A 528 14.48 20.22 -1.00
C GLY A 528 14.65 18.97 -1.87
N ASP A 529 14.92 17.84 -1.22
CA ASP A 529 14.98 16.53 -1.86
C ASP A 529 13.59 16.07 -2.34
N ALA A 530 13.54 14.96 -3.08
CA ALA A 530 12.29 14.50 -3.68
C ALA A 530 11.20 14.19 -2.64
N GLY A 531 11.56 13.68 -1.45
CA GLY A 531 10.63 13.44 -0.36
C GLY A 531 10.02 14.72 0.19
N GLN A 532 10.85 15.74 0.45
CA GLN A 532 10.41 17.07 0.86
C GLN A 532 9.47 17.69 -0.19
N ARG A 533 9.82 17.60 -1.48
CA ARG A 533 8.99 18.13 -2.57
C ARG A 533 7.65 17.41 -2.69
N ALA A 534 7.62 16.08 -2.52
CA ALA A 534 6.38 15.31 -2.50
C ALA A 534 5.46 15.72 -1.34
N LEU A 535 6.02 15.92 -0.15
CA LEU A 535 5.27 16.41 1.01
C LEU A 535 4.72 17.82 0.77
N MET A 536 5.53 18.75 0.24
CA MET A 536 5.06 20.10 -0.06
C MET A 536 4.00 20.12 -1.16
N ALA A 537 4.16 19.34 -2.22
CA ALA A 537 3.14 19.19 -3.26
C ALA A 537 1.80 18.75 -2.65
N TRP A 538 1.82 17.82 -1.69
CA TRP A 538 0.61 17.36 -1.00
C TRP A 538 0.00 18.47 -0.12
N HIS A 539 0.82 19.17 0.66
CA HIS A 539 0.38 20.24 1.56
C HIS A 539 -0.18 21.46 0.83
N PHE A 540 0.32 21.77 -0.37
CA PHE A 540 -0.31 22.76 -1.26
C PHE A 540 -1.71 22.37 -1.70
N GLY A 541 -2.08 21.10 -1.62
CA GLY A 541 -3.43 20.60 -1.83
C GLY A 541 -4.25 20.43 -0.54
N TRP A 542 -3.65 20.57 0.64
CA TRP A 542 -4.33 20.25 1.90
C TRP A 542 -5.22 21.41 2.33
N GLU A 543 -6.51 21.13 2.55
CA GLU A 543 -7.54 22.16 2.78
C GLU A 543 -7.22 23.09 3.97
N PRO A 544 -6.81 22.60 5.17
CA PRO A 544 -6.38 23.48 6.25
C PRO A 544 -5.25 24.43 5.87
N ALA A 545 -4.25 23.96 5.13
CA ALA A 545 -3.13 24.79 4.72
C ALA A 545 -3.53 25.84 3.67
N GLN A 546 -4.40 25.47 2.73
CA GLN A 546 -4.97 26.43 1.77
C GLN A 546 -5.83 27.50 2.45
N ALA A 547 -6.60 27.13 3.47
CA ALA A 547 -7.43 28.07 4.22
C ALA A 547 -6.60 29.06 5.03
N ILE A 548 -5.47 28.62 5.59
CA ILE A 548 -4.60 29.44 6.46
C ILE A 548 -3.65 30.32 5.64
N SER A 549 -2.98 29.78 4.64
CA SER A 549 -1.97 30.50 3.86
C SER A 549 -2.49 31.16 2.59
N ARG A 550 -3.78 30.98 2.28
CA ARG A 550 -4.40 31.26 0.96
C ARG A 550 -3.78 30.41 -0.15
N SER A 551 -4.57 30.07 -1.17
CA SER A 551 -4.14 29.18 -2.25
C SER A 551 -3.76 29.89 -3.56
N ASP A 552 -3.89 31.22 -3.61
CA ASP A 552 -3.72 32.02 -4.83
C ASP A 552 -2.27 32.13 -5.30
N TRP A 553 -1.28 31.89 -4.44
CA TRP A 553 0.15 31.90 -4.80
C TRP A 553 0.74 30.52 -5.11
N MET A 554 0.03 29.43 -4.77
CA MET A 554 0.50 28.05 -4.93
C MET A 554 0.61 27.55 -6.39
N PRO A 555 -0.25 27.95 -7.36
CA PRO A 555 -0.23 27.42 -8.73
C PRO A 555 1.12 27.43 -9.44
N PRO A 556 1.92 28.51 -9.49
CA PRO A 556 3.21 28.50 -10.17
C PRO A 556 4.18 27.44 -9.59
N TYR A 557 4.14 27.20 -8.27
CA TYR A 557 4.96 26.17 -7.62
C TYR A 557 4.46 24.75 -7.91
N LEU A 558 3.14 24.54 -7.91
CA LEU A 558 2.56 23.26 -8.33
C LEU A 558 2.89 22.96 -9.80
N GLY A 559 2.81 23.96 -10.68
CA GLY A 559 3.22 23.86 -12.08
C GLY A 559 4.70 23.49 -12.23
N LEU A 560 5.58 24.09 -11.44
CA LEU A 560 7.00 23.71 -11.40
C LEU A 560 7.17 22.24 -11.00
N LEU A 561 6.49 21.79 -9.96
CA LEU A 561 6.58 20.40 -9.47
C LEU A 561 5.90 19.37 -10.40
N MET A 562 5.00 19.80 -11.29
CA MET A 562 4.52 18.98 -12.41
C MET A 562 5.63 18.68 -13.44
N THR A 563 6.79 19.32 -13.36
CA THR A 563 7.96 18.99 -14.21
C THR A 563 9.07 18.26 -13.45
N ASP A 564 8.82 17.84 -12.21
CA ASP A 564 9.80 17.14 -11.38
C ASP A 564 10.27 15.83 -12.01
N PRO A 565 11.54 15.40 -11.86
CA PRO A 565 12.00 14.10 -12.37
C PRO A 565 11.25 12.89 -11.78
N TYR A 566 10.71 12.99 -10.57
CA TYR A 566 10.00 11.90 -9.90
C TYR A 566 8.51 11.89 -10.27
N SER A 567 8.02 10.76 -10.81
CA SER A 567 6.60 10.61 -11.20
C SER A 567 5.64 10.79 -10.03
N ALA A 568 6.02 10.38 -8.82
CA ALA A 568 5.25 10.60 -7.59
C ALA A 568 5.04 12.10 -7.31
N VAL A 569 6.09 12.93 -7.41
CA VAL A 569 5.98 14.38 -7.18
C VAL A 569 5.07 15.00 -8.23
N ARG A 570 5.22 14.61 -9.51
CA ARG A 570 4.36 15.07 -10.61
C ARG A 570 2.88 14.72 -10.39
N TYR A 571 2.61 13.48 -9.97
CA TYR A 571 1.27 12.99 -9.69
C TYR A 571 0.60 13.77 -8.54
N ILE A 572 1.31 13.90 -7.42
CA ILE A 572 0.80 14.62 -6.25
C ILE A 572 0.53 16.09 -6.60
N SER A 573 1.43 16.72 -7.35
CA SER A 573 1.30 18.12 -7.76
C SER A 573 0.07 18.34 -8.65
N GLN A 574 -0.18 17.46 -9.62
CA GLN A 574 -1.40 17.52 -10.44
C GLN A 574 -2.65 17.41 -9.55
N ARG A 575 -2.67 16.45 -8.62
CA ARG A 575 -3.82 16.23 -7.74
C ARG A 575 -4.10 17.43 -6.86
N SER A 576 -3.06 18.04 -6.29
CA SER A 576 -3.18 19.27 -5.50
C SER A 576 -3.63 20.45 -6.34
N LEU A 577 -3.13 20.59 -7.58
CA LEU A 577 -3.56 21.64 -8.50
C LEU A 577 -5.04 21.52 -8.86
N LYS A 578 -5.55 20.30 -9.08
CA LYS A 578 -6.98 20.04 -9.36
C LYS A 578 -7.90 20.42 -8.19
N ARG A 579 -7.39 20.62 -6.97
CA ARG A 579 -8.21 21.17 -5.87
C ARG A 579 -8.48 22.66 -6.02
N LEU A 580 -7.78 23.35 -6.91
CA LEU A 580 -7.98 24.76 -7.22
C LEU A 580 -8.95 24.91 -8.40
N PRO A 581 -10.15 25.50 -8.24
CA PRO A 581 -11.19 25.52 -9.26
C PRO A 581 -10.75 25.99 -10.65
N ALA A 582 -9.90 27.03 -10.72
CA ALA A 582 -9.42 27.61 -11.98
C ALA A 582 -8.51 26.67 -12.81
N PHE A 583 -7.99 25.60 -12.19
CA PHE A 583 -6.98 24.72 -12.78
C PHE A 583 -7.47 23.27 -12.97
N GLN A 584 -8.70 22.95 -12.54
CA GLN A 584 -9.30 21.61 -12.66
C GLN A 584 -9.29 21.06 -14.08
N ALA A 585 -9.52 21.92 -15.07
CA ALA A 585 -9.65 21.55 -16.48
C ALA A 585 -8.32 21.44 -17.23
N ILE A 586 -7.17 21.67 -16.58
CA ILE A 586 -5.87 21.53 -17.25
C ILE A 586 -5.62 20.04 -17.54
N ALA A 587 -5.53 19.71 -18.82
CA ALA A 587 -5.18 18.37 -19.28
C ALA A 587 -3.72 18.09 -18.94
N TYR A 588 -3.47 17.00 -18.23
CA TYR A 588 -2.12 16.60 -17.85
C TYR A 588 -2.06 15.11 -17.54
N ASP A 589 -1.01 14.46 -18.02
CA ASP A 589 -0.65 13.10 -17.64
C ASP A 589 0.80 13.07 -17.14
N TYR A 590 0.98 12.72 -15.86
CA TYR A 590 2.28 12.67 -15.20
C TYR A 590 3.25 11.62 -15.77
N LEU A 591 2.74 10.73 -16.64
CA LEU A 591 3.50 9.72 -17.37
C LEU A 591 3.77 10.10 -18.84
N ALA A 592 3.26 11.25 -19.30
CA ALA A 592 3.46 11.72 -20.67
C ALA A 592 4.92 12.15 -20.95
N ALA A 593 5.22 12.70 -22.12
CA ALA A 593 6.56 13.15 -22.43
C ALA A 593 6.89 14.47 -21.69
N PRO A 594 8.18 14.76 -21.42
CA PRO A 594 8.57 16.01 -20.76
C PRO A 594 8.02 17.28 -21.40
N ALA A 595 7.91 17.31 -22.73
CA ALA A 595 7.33 18.43 -23.46
C ALA A 595 5.85 18.68 -23.11
N ASP A 596 5.09 17.62 -22.77
CA ASP A 596 3.69 17.73 -22.37
C ASP A 596 3.58 18.36 -20.97
N TRP A 597 4.49 17.98 -20.07
CA TRP A 597 4.57 18.56 -18.73
C TRP A 597 4.94 20.04 -18.78
N THR A 598 5.92 20.41 -19.61
CA THR A 598 6.31 21.81 -19.83
C THR A 598 5.14 22.65 -20.32
N ARG A 599 4.37 22.16 -21.32
CA ARG A 599 3.19 22.88 -21.82
C ARG A 599 2.13 23.07 -20.74
N ALA A 600 1.85 22.05 -19.94
CA ALA A 600 0.88 22.16 -18.84
C ALA A 600 1.35 23.15 -17.75
N ARG A 601 2.64 23.14 -17.38
CA ARG A 601 3.23 24.15 -16.47
C ARG A 601 3.05 25.56 -17.02
N ASP A 602 3.34 25.76 -18.29
CA ASP A 602 3.25 27.08 -18.91
C ASP A 602 1.79 27.55 -18.95
N GLU A 603 0.83 26.64 -19.22
CA GLU A 603 -0.59 26.93 -19.11
C GLU A 603 -1.01 27.32 -17.68
N VAL A 604 -0.54 26.60 -16.66
CA VAL A 604 -0.76 26.96 -15.24
C VAL A 604 -0.28 28.38 -14.97
N HIS A 605 0.94 28.70 -15.41
CA HIS A 605 1.51 30.03 -15.21
C HIS A 605 0.72 31.13 -15.93
N GLN A 606 0.28 30.87 -17.16
CA GLN A 606 -0.55 31.82 -17.91
C GLN A 606 -1.91 32.04 -17.27
N ARG A 607 -2.60 30.98 -16.84
CA ARG A 607 -3.88 31.12 -16.13
C ARG A 607 -3.74 31.88 -14.82
N TRP A 608 -2.68 31.62 -14.07
CA TRP A 608 -2.37 32.34 -12.84
C TRP A 608 -2.07 33.83 -13.09
N LYS A 609 -1.25 34.13 -14.10
CA LYS A 609 -0.99 35.51 -14.57
C LYS A 609 -2.24 36.20 -15.13
N GLY A 610 -3.22 35.46 -15.64
CA GLY A 610 -4.51 35.99 -16.09
C GLY A 610 -5.60 36.05 -15.02
N ALA A 611 -5.36 35.48 -13.83
CA ALA A 611 -6.39 35.40 -12.78
C ALA A 611 -6.84 36.78 -12.30
N ALA A 612 -8.14 36.95 -12.09
CA ALA A 612 -8.75 38.21 -11.64
C ALA A 612 -8.29 38.61 -10.23
N SER A 613 -8.12 37.64 -9.33
CA SER A 613 -7.52 37.86 -8.01
C SER A 613 -6.02 37.60 -8.09
N LYS A 614 -5.21 38.61 -7.79
CA LYS A 614 -3.76 38.47 -7.64
C LYS A 614 -3.40 38.15 -6.19
N PRO A 615 -2.37 37.31 -5.96
CA PRO A 615 -1.82 37.17 -4.63
C PRO A 615 -1.22 38.51 -4.17
N ASN A 616 -1.32 38.77 -2.88
CA ASN A 616 -0.67 39.94 -2.28
C ASN A 616 0.85 39.80 -2.44
N PRO A 617 1.57 40.91 -2.68
CA PRO A 617 3.03 40.91 -2.63
C PRO A 617 3.52 40.32 -1.31
N ASN A 618 4.42 39.33 -1.43
CA ASN A 618 5.01 38.66 -0.29
C ASN A 618 6.44 38.22 -0.66
N PRO A 619 7.48 38.86 -0.10
CA PRO A 619 8.86 38.56 -0.43
C PRO A 619 9.30 37.16 0.03
N LEU A 620 8.64 36.57 1.04
CA LEU A 620 8.89 35.18 1.46
C LEU A 620 8.42 34.18 0.40
N LEU A 621 7.40 34.54 -0.35
CA LEU A 621 6.82 33.75 -1.45
C LEU A 621 7.40 34.12 -2.82
N MET A 622 8.44 34.98 -2.86
CA MET A 622 9.02 35.48 -4.11
C MET A 622 8.02 36.20 -5.03
N ILE A 623 7.01 36.85 -4.44
CA ILE A 623 6.01 37.64 -5.17
C ILE A 623 6.32 39.12 -4.90
N PRO A 624 6.94 39.83 -5.86
CA PRO A 624 7.31 41.23 -5.68
C PRO A 624 6.09 42.16 -5.82
N LEU A 625 6.29 43.47 -5.58
CA LEU A 625 5.22 44.47 -5.63
C LEU A 625 4.61 44.62 -7.02
N GLU A 626 5.44 44.43 -8.06
CA GLU A 626 5.06 44.46 -9.47
C GLU A 626 4.18 43.27 -9.87
N GLY A 627 4.02 42.29 -8.97
CA GLY A 627 3.28 41.05 -9.19
C GLY A 627 4.08 40.01 -9.97
N GLY A 628 3.51 38.82 -10.09
CA GLY A 628 4.20 37.67 -10.69
C GLY A 628 5.17 37.01 -9.72
N LEU A 629 6.09 36.20 -10.27
CA LEU A 629 7.08 35.46 -9.50
C LEU A 629 8.48 35.97 -9.86
N ASP A 630 9.33 36.18 -8.87
CA ASP A 630 10.74 36.54 -9.06
C ASP A 630 11.49 35.36 -9.69
N ALA A 631 11.61 35.41 -11.03
CA ALA A 631 12.19 34.34 -11.83
C ALA A 631 13.69 34.15 -11.54
N ALA A 632 14.44 35.25 -11.36
CA ALA A 632 15.88 35.18 -11.11
C ALA A 632 16.16 34.49 -9.76
N ARG A 633 15.40 34.83 -8.72
CA ARG A 633 15.52 34.17 -7.43
C ARG A 633 15.09 32.70 -7.49
N LEU A 634 13.99 32.39 -8.20
CA LEU A 634 13.55 31.00 -8.38
C LEU A 634 14.62 30.16 -9.09
N GLU A 635 15.23 30.68 -10.17
CA GLU A 635 16.31 30.01 -10.89
C GLU A 635 17.53 29.76 -10.00
N ALA A 636 17.92 30.76 -9.20
CA ALA A 636 19.01 30.62 -8.24
C ALA A 636 18.72 29.56 -7.16
N MET A 637 17.48 29.45 -6.69
CA MET A 637 17.06 28.38 -5.79
C MET A 637 17.08 27.02 -6.48
N LEU A 638 16.55 26.91 -7.70
CA LEU A 638 16.57 25.66 -8.47
C LEU A 638 17.99 25.13 -8.70
N ALA A 639 18.98 26.01 -8.88
CA ALA A 639 20.38 25.63 -9.02
C ALA A 639 20.97 24.98 -7.74
N ARG A 640 20.34 25.17 -6.57
CA ARG A 640 20.72 24.54 -5.29
C ARG A 640 19.87 23.31 -4.95
N ARG A 641 18.99 22.87 -5.85
CA ARG A 641 18.10 21.73 -5.59
C ARG A 641 18.89 20.49 -5.20
N ASN A 642 18.43 19.83 -4.14
CA ASN A 642 18.94 18.55 -3.73
C ASN A 642 18.49 17.46 -4.71
N HIS A 643 19.44 17.00 -5.51
CA HIS A 643 19.29 15.94 -6.50
C HIS A 643 19.69 14.55 -5.97
N ARG A 644 19.77 14.36 -4.64
CA ARG A 644 19.98 13.05 -4.04
C ARG A 644 18.99 12.04 -4.62
N SER A 645 19.52 10.91 -5.08
CA SER A 645 18.73 9.76 -5.51
C SER A 645 17.91 9.22 -4.34
N MET A 646 16.61 9.01 -4.52
CA MET A 646 15.70 8.53 -3.48
C MET A 646 14.85 7.36 -3.96
N ASP A 647 14.69 6.39 -3.09
CA ASP A 647 13.83 5.22 -3.28
C ASP A 647 12.99 4.98 -2.03
N LEU A 648 11.88 5.71 -1.90
CA LEU A 648 11.01 5.60 -0.74
C LEU A 648 10.04 4.44 -0.95
N GLN A 649 10.51 3.24 -0.59
CA GLN A 649 9.72 2.01 -0.63
C GLN A 649 9.02 1.77 0.71
N GLU A 650 7.73 1.44 0.61
CA GLU A 650 6.82 1.18 1.73
C GLU A 650 6.91 -0.26 2.23
#